data_AF-A0A351VGM2-F1
#
_entry.id   AF-A0A351VGM2-F1
#
_cell.length_a   1.000
_cell.length_b   1.000
_cell.length_c   1.000
_cell.angle_alpha   90.00
_cell.angle_beta   90.00
_cell.angle_gamma   90.00
#
_symmetry.space_group_name_H-M   'P 1'
#
loop_
_entity.id
_entity.type
_entity.pdbx_description
1 polymer ?
#
loop_
_entity_poly.entity_id
_entity_poly.type
_entity_poly.pdbx_seq_one_letter_code
_entity_poly.pdbx_strand_id
1 'polypeptide(L)'
;MKFHTKPGVCTAFTLFMLMLIPLALPGNAIAATGTVASCTDCHGYPPADSATRNTGTGAFAGNHSTHFSVNNCQACHNTVGASEYNHSMRTSVAGVNYINMTGVIHNSRMGASAKYNKGVSFPQTATPALSTCSNVNCHFETVTPTWGQATTWSSTKTAGNNDANCAQCHASTGLTSGNHAKHITAGGGTQTACAKCHPDYNAMAGAAAFLHASSGKAPIALTFAAAPNLGGTYTGGRTGSNFLPSAGISATGSCSSTYCHSPGTLSSGYAAPKVAATWGNTLTCAGCHDSNTATTTLTAKHLKHVGGTGSNYNINCRKCHASTVSNSMTIATVANHVNKSVNITFQNLSGAVSGTYLGAATPYTRAASAVPANAYCSNTYCHSQGRSGSNYSAAVYKTMSTPSWTAAFVLPSGVRACSACHGGDSTNNSIQRQITSVAHRRHVGGTASSMYNIGCAVCHSLTASTNTTINQTAKHANFQKNVDISATYGGTYSANNTLPGSAVGTCSSVYCHSDGKATPGYTTISWNAAAPSCTGCHGNATTNSPASTALSGKHPAHVNNAAFFGAGNSLHCVECHSTTVSNDTTLNATTGTTVHVNKLMNYTGAKAGKPYVTATKVCSNVYCHSSGQAIPVFRSMTGSKAWGGSATLGCNGCHGYGSGAFTSNYGEPNYTNVSSATRNTYNSHQAHVKNNVASCNICHATTVNTSAGLLANANHMDKTITVAFDGIKATSGTYSNGYCNNVSCHGGSGSVRWGTSGLTCASCHGTLSTGAHAKHTGAYLARGLTAYLNMTANISPSSG
;
A
#
# COMPACT_ATOMS: atom_id res chain seq x y z
N MET A 1 -75.84 -4.42 -30.08
CA MET A 1 -76.39 -4.48 -31.46
C MET A 1 -77.18 -5.77 -31.63
N LYS A 2 -77.94 -5.92 -32.73
CA LYS A 2 -78.56 -7.17 -33.23
C LYS A 2 -77.56 -8.35 -33.24
N PHE A 3 -77.89 -9.65 -33.17
CA PHE A 3 -79.16 -10.44 -33.08
C PHE A 3 -78.80 -11.80 -32.39
N HIS A 4 -79.58 -12.89 -32.21
CA HIS A 4 -80.89 -13.45 -32.64
C HIS A 4 -81.46 -14.28 -31.44
N THR A 5 -82.78 -14.39 -31.16
CA THR A 5 -83.81 -15.36 -31.65
C THR A 5 -83.41 -16.86 -31.68
N LYS A 6 -84.25 -17.85 -31.29
CA LYS A 6 -85.72 -17.84 -31.05
C LYS A 6 -86.15 -19.03 -30.15
N PRO A 7 -87.28 -18.97 -29.40
CA PRO A 7 -87.80 -20.09 -28.58
C PRO A 7 -89.12 -20.72 -29.09
N GLY A 8 -89.45 -21.90 -28.54
CA GLY A 8 -90.82 -22.27 -28.14
C GLY A 8 -91.79 -22.90 -29.16
N VAL A 9 -92.52 -23.93 -28.70
CA VAL A 9 -93.83 -24.36 -29.21
C VAL A 9 -94.69 -24.78 -28.01
N CYS A 10 -95.97 -24.42 -27.99
CA CYS A 10 -96.95 -24.87 -26.98
C CYS A 10 -98.25 -25.31 -27.66
N THR A 11 -98.79 -26.45 -27.22
CA THR A 11 -100.19 -26.87 -27.38
C THR A 11 -100.53 -27.71 -26.13
N ALA A 12 -101.34 -27.26 -25.16
CA ALA A 12 -102.74 -26.84 -25.23
C ALA A 12 -103.72 -28.03 -25.37
N PHE A 13 -104.45 -28.32 -24.29
CA PHE A 13 -105.80 -28.88 -24.34
C PHE A 13 -106.57 -28.49 -23.06
N THR A 14 -107.86 -28.23 -23.20
CA THR A 14 -108.77 -27.77 -22.13
C THR A 14 -109.80 -28.84 -21.77
N LEU A 15 -110.21 -28.88 -20.50
CA LEU A 15 -111.57 -29.27 -20.13
C LEU A 15 -112.00 -28.55 -18.84
N PHE A 16 -113.31 -28.50 -18.60
CA PHE A 16 -113.97 -27.50 -17.76
C PHE A 16 -115.09 -28.16 -16.96
N MET A 17 -115.17 -27.98 -15.64
CA MET A 17 -116.41 -28.27 -14.92
C MET A 17 -116.60 -27.47 -13.62
N LEU A 18 -117.83 -27.01 -13.46
CA LEU A 18 -118.50 -26.45 -12.27
C LEU A 18 -118.71 -27.57 -11.21
N MET A 19 -119.07 -27.35 -9.95
CA MET A 19 -119.26 -26.19 -9.06
C MET A 19 -119.34 -26.73 -7.61
N LEU A 20 -119.10 -25.90 -6.59
CA LEU A 20 -120.01 -25.68 -5.43
C LEU A 20 -119.34 -24.84 -4.34
N ILE A 21 -120.14 -24.05 -3.63
CA ILE A 21 -119.73 -23.18 -2.51
C ILE A 21 -120.63 -23.51 -1.32
N PRO A 22 -120.08 -23.53 -0.09
CA PRO A 22 -120.75 -22.82 1.01
C PRO A 22 -119.79 -21.92 1.80
N LEU A 23 -120.28 -20.74 2.20
CA LEU A 23 -119.66 -19.90 3.23
C LEU A 23 -120.13 -20.36 4.62
N ALA A 24 -119.20 -20.48 5.58
CA ALA A 24 -119.47 -20.20 7.00
C ALA A 24 -118.17 -20.10 7.82
N LEU A 25 -118.11 -19.09 8.69
CA LEU A 25 -117.20 -18.94 9.84
C LEU A 25 -118.06 -19.00 11.12
N PRO A 26 -117.48 -19.12 12.34
CA PRO A 26 -116.16 -19.66 12.71
C PRO A 26 -116.26 -20.80 13.74
N GLY A 27 -115.25 -21.69 13.79
CA GLY A 27 -115.11 -22.70 14.85
C GLY A 27 -113.76 -22.58 15.56
N ASN A 28 -113.75 -22.21 16.84
CA ASN A 28 -112.52 -22.10 17.64
C ASN A 28 -111.98 -23.47 18.07
N ALA A 29 -111.39 -24.21 17.12
CA ALA A 29 -110.64 -25.42 17.43
C ALA A 29 -109.28 -25.05 18.06
N ILE A 30 -109.06 -25.43 19.31
CA ILE A 30 -107.75 -25.34 19.96
C ILE A 30 -106.83 -26.34 19.25
N ALA A 31 -105.80 -25.84 18.56
CA ALA A 31 -104.88 -26.69 17.82
C ALA A 31 -104.09 -27.57 18.80
N ALA A 32 -104.18 -28.89 18.61
CA ALA A 32 -103.45 -29.86 19.44
C ALA A 32 -101.93 -29.70 19.26
N THR A 33 -101.17 -29.97 20.33
CA THR A 33 -99.71 -29.91 20.32
C THR A 33 -99.11 -31.02 19.47
N GLY A 34 -98.80 -30.71 18.21
CA GLY A 34 -98.05 -31.61 17.33
C GLY A 34 -96.62 -31.82 17.83
N THR A 35 -96.20 -33.08 17.93
CA THR A 35 -94.85 -33.46 18.37
C THR A 35 -93.82 -33.15 17.29
N VAL A 36 -92.83 -32.31 17.60
CA VAL A 36 -91.68 -32.06 16.70
C VAL A 36 -90.76 -33.27 16.72
N ALA A 37 -90.54 -33.89 15.57
CA ALA A 37 -89.86 -35.17 15.40
C ALA A 37 -88.52 -35.07 14.63
N SER A 38 -88.21 -33.93 14.01
CA SER A 38 -86.91 -33.66 13.39
C SER A 38 -86.50 -32.18 13.49
N CYS A 39 -85.20 -31.89 13.30
CA CYS A 39 -84.75 -30.51 13.12
C CYS A 39 -85.44 -29.86 11.91
N THR A 40 -85.54 -30.61 10.81
CA THR A 40 -86.16 -30.23 9.54
C THR A 40 -87.66 -29.94 9.60
N ASP A 41 -88.36 -30.35 10.66
CA ASP A 41 -89.76 -29.96 10.93
C ASP A 41 -89.88 -28.48 11.31
N CYS A 42 -88.77 -27.85 11.69
CA CYS A 42 -88.72 -26.44 12.11
C CYS A 42 -87.71 -25.61 11.28
N HIS A 43 -86.54 -26.17 10.98
CA HIS A 43 -85.35 -25.50 10.43
C HIS A 43 -84.53 -26.46 9.56
N GLY A 44 -84.00 -26.03 8.42
CA GLY A 44 -83.16 -26.87 7.54
C GLY A 44 -81.92 -27.48 8.25
N TYR A 45 -81.25 -28.43 7.56
CA TYR A 45 -79.98 -29.01 8.03
C TYR A 45 -78.85 -28.77 7.01
N PRO A 46 -77.85 -27.91 7.30
CA PRO A 46 -77.79 -26.99 8.45
C PRO A 46 -78.91 -25.93 8.38
N PRO A 47 -79.21 -25.20 9.47
CA PRO A 47 -80.21 -24.16 9.45
C PRO A 47 -79.94 -23.11 8.38
N ALA A 48 -80.98 -22.73 7.64
CA ALA A 48 -80.90 -21.62 6.69
C ALA A 48 -80.73 -20.30 7.45
N ASP A 49 -79.87 -19.42 6.94
CA ASP A 49 -79.60 -18.13 7.56
C ASP A 49 -80.50 -17.03 6.96
N SER A 50 -81.09 -16.19 7.82
CA SER A 50 -81.88 -15.03 7.41
C SER A 50 -81.88 -13.93 8.48
N ALA A 51 -81.90 -12.66 8.09
CA ALA A 51 -81.78 -11.52 9.02
C ALA A 51 -82.85 -11.50 10.15
N THR A 52 -84.01 -12.12 9.91
CA THR A 52 -85.08 -12.36 10.89
C THR A 52 -85.53 -13.82 10.85
N ARG A 53 -86.26 -14.30 11.86
CA ARG A 53 -86.82 -15.67 11.87
C ARG A 53 -87.92 -15.80 10.80
N ASN A 54 -87.70 -16.66 9.81
CA ASN A 54 -88.67 -17.00 8.78
C ASN A 54 -89.39 -18.30 9.18
N THR A 55 -90.71 -18.22 9.38
CA THR A 55 -91.56 -19.35 9.79
C THR A 55 -91.93 -20.29 8.65
N GLY A 56 -91.78 -19.89 7.38
CA GLY A 56 -92.09 -20.71 6.21
C GLY A 56 -90.90 -21.51 5.65
N THR A 57 -89.68 -20.99 5.78
CA THR A 57 -88.45 -21.70 5.38
C THR A 57 -87.68 -22.30 6.55
N GLY A 58 -88.07 -21.97 7.78
CA GLY A 58 -87.30 -22.32 8.96
C GLY A 58 -85.94 -21.62 9.03
N ALA A 59 -85.73 -20.51 8.32
CA ALA A 59 -84.49 -19.75 8.42
C ALA A 59 -84.47 -18.84 9.67
N PHE A 60 -83.29 -18.54 10.21
CA PHE A 60 -83.16 -17.59 11.32
C PHE A 60 -81.79 -16.88 11.34
N ALA A 61 -81.66 -15.88 12.21
CA ALA A 61 -80.46 -15.04 12.28
C ALA A 61 -79.24 -15.86 12.74
N GLY A 62 -78.27 -16.00 11.83
CA GLY A 62 -77.09 -16.83 11.98
C GLY A 62 -76.19 -16.80 10.75
N ASN A 63 -75.10 -17.57 10.79
CA ASN A 63 -74.15 -17.74 9.69
C ASN A 63 -73.79 -19.24 9.50
N HIS A 64 -74.72 -20.16 9.76
CA HIS A 64 -74.47 -21.61 9.72
C HIS A 64 -74.02 -22.06 8.31
N SER A 65 -74.66 -21.55 7.27
CA SER A 65 -74.36 -21.87 5.86
C SER A 65 -72.94 -21.48 5.43
N THR A 66 -72.35 -20.44 6.03
CA THR A 66 -70.98 -20.00 5.71
C THR A 66 -69.90 -20.72 6.51
N HIS A 67 -70.26 -21.36 7.63
CA HIS A 67 -69.35 -22.12 8.50
C HIS A 67 -69.40 -23.65 8.27
N PHE A 68 -70.23 -24.12 7.35
CA PHE A 68 -70.53 -25.54 7.17
C PHE A 68 -70.01 -26.08 5.83
N SER A 69 -68.88 -26.79 5.87
CA SER A 69 -68.29 -27.48 4.71
C SER A 69 -68.37 -29.00 4.79
N VAL A 70 -68.48 -29.58 5.99
CA VAL A 70 -68.45 -31.05 6.23
C VAL A 70 -69.23 -31.49 7.47
N ASN A 71 -70.57 -31.41 7.45
CA ASN A 71 -71.54 -32.13 8.31
C ASN A 71 -71.31 -32.23 9.85
N ASN A 72 -70.40 -31.46 10.44
CA ASN A 72 -69.91 -31.70 11.79
C ASN A 72 -70.31 -30.60 12.79
N CYS A 73 -71.50 -30.73 13.36
CA CYS A 73 -71.99 -29.85 14.42
C CYS A 73 -71.20 -29.96 15.74
N GLN A 74 -70.44 -31.06 15.98
CA GLN A 74 -69.59 -31.23 17.19
C GLN A 74 -68.51 -30.16 17.30
N ALA A 75 -68.11 -29.55 16.18
CA ALA A 75 -67.12 -28.48 16.18
C ALA A 75 -67.55 -27.28 17.05
N CYS A 76 -68.86 -27.04 17.20
CA CYS A 76 -69.41 -25.91 17.95
C CYS A 76 -70.39 -26.31 19.06
N HIS A 77 -71.11 -27.43 18.93
CA HIS A 77 -72.13 -27.88 19.88
C HIS A 77 -71.70 -29.12 20.67
N ASN A 78 -72.07 -29.16 21.95
CA ASN A 78 -71.90 -30.38 22.76
C ASN A 78 -72.83 -31.50 22.27
N THR A 79 -72.40 -32.75 22.51
CA THR A 79 -73.25 -33.96 22.49
C THR A 79 -74.12 -34.16 21.25
N VAL A 80 -73.53 -34.19 20.05
CA VAL A 80 -74.19 -34.65 18.82
C VAL A 80 -73.36 -35.73 18.13
N GLY A 81 -73.87 -36.96 18.04
CA GLY A 81 -73.26 -38.02 17.23
C GLY A 81 -73.33 -37.64 15.73
N ALA A 82 -72.37 -38.06 14.92
CA ALA A 82 -72.28 -37.66 13.51
C ALA A 82 -73.45 -38.17 12.62
N SER A 83 -74.31 -39.03 13.17
CA SER A 83 -75.43 -39.68 12.49
C SER A 83 -76.69 -39.83 13.36
N GLU A 84 -76.75 -39.21 14.55
CA GLU A 84 -77.77 -39.53 15.56
C GLU A 84 -78.67 -38.35 15.93
N TYR A 85 -79.98 -38.62 15.90
CA TYR A 85 -81.03 -37.73 16.37
C TYR A 85 -81.02 -37.66 17.90
N ASN A 86 -80.64 -36.49 18.45
CA ASN A 86 -80.81 -36.20 19.87
C ASN A 86 -81.16 -34.73 20.07
N HIS A 87 -82.11 -34.47 20.97
CA HIS A 87 -82.48 -33.13 21.40
C HIS A 87 -81.37 -32.44 22.23
N SER A 88 -80.28 -33.14 22.57
CA SER A 88 -79.11 -32.72 23.38
C SER A 88 -78.47 -31.36 23.07
N MET A 89 -78.60 -30.82 21.85
CA MET A 89 -78.30 -29.39 21.60
C MET A 89 -79.09 -28.45 22.52
N ARG A 90 -80.22 -28.91 23.06
CA ARG A 90 -81.12 -28.21 23.96
C ARG A 90 -81.36 -29.03 25.23
N THR A 91 -80.92 -28.48 26.36
CA THR A 91 -81.55 -28.80 27.64
C THR A 91 -82.85 -27.99 27.74
N SER A 92 -83.93 -28.63 28.22
CA SER A 92 -85.18 -27.93 28.51
C SER A 92 -85.38 -27.91 30.02
N VAL A 93 -85.39 -26.72 30.62
CA VAL A 93 -85.43 -26.52 32.07
C VAL A 93 -86.54 -25.53 32.39
N ALA A 94 -87.49 -25.92 33.23
CA ALA A 94 -88.68 -25.13 33.57
C ALA A 94 -89.44 -24.57 32.33
N GLY A 95 -89.53 -25.36 31.25
CA GLY A 95 -90.19 -24.98 29.99
C GLY A 95 -89.36 -24.10 29.06
N VAL A 96 -88.16 -23.67 29.45
CA VAL A 96 -87.24 -22.89 28.61
C VAL A 96 -86.27 -23.83 27.91
N ASN A 97 -86.23 -23.77 26.58
CA ASN A 97 -85.25 -24.48 25.76
C ASN A 97 -83.95 -23.69 25.64
N TYR A 98 -82.82 -24.33 25.89
CA TYR A 98 -81.47 -23.75 25.78
C TYR A 98 -80.78 -24.20 24.49
N ILE A 99 -79.64 -23.59 24.17
CA ILE A 99 -78.70 -24.01 23.12
C ILE A 99 -77.33 -24.22 23.75
N ASN A 100 -76.81 -25.45 23.64
CA ASN A 100 -75.56 -25.89 24.25
C ASN A 100 -74.40 -25.80 23.23
N MET A 101 -73.33 -25.09 23.61
CA MET A 101 -72.09 -24.92 22.87
C MET A 101 -70.97 -25.74 23.54
N THR A 102 -69.95 -26.17 22.79
CA THR A 102 -68.74 -26.74 23.41
C THR A 102 -67.98 -25.67 24.21
N GLY A 103 -67.32 -26.09 25.30
CA GLY A 103 -66.34 -25.23 26.01
C GLY A 103 -64.98 -25.14 25.31
N VAL A 104 -64.83 -25.87 24.19
CA VAL A 104 -63.66 -25.92 23.33
C VAL A 104 -64.16 -26.05 21.88
N ILE A 105 -64.44 -24.93 21.24
CA ILE A 105 -64.84 -24.89 19.82
C ILE A 105 -63.66 -25.36 18.96
N HIS A 106 -63.89 -26.34 18.09
CA HIS A 106 -62.94 -26.89 17.11
C HIS A 106 -61.48 -27.04 17.62
N ASN A 107 -61.28 -27.83 18.69
CA ASN A 107 -59.96 -28.13 19.29
C ASN A 107 -59.13 -26.89 19.68
N SER A 108 -59.77 -25.79 20.06
CA SER A 108 -59.09 -24.60 20.59
C SER A 108 -58.33 -24.91 21.89
N ARG A 109 -57.33 -24.10 22.22
CA ARG A 109 -56.35 -24.41 23.27
C ARG A 109 -56.99 -24.67 24.63
N MET A 110 -56.86 -25.90 25.12
CA MET A 110 -57.22 -26.25 26.51
C MET A 110 -56.43 -25.36 27.49
N GLY A 111 -57.17 -24.62 28.33
CA GLY A 111 -56.64 -23.60 29.25
C GLY A 111 -57.10 -22.18 28.93
N ALA A 112 -57.33 -21.84 27.66
CA ALA A 112 -57.95 -20.60 27.24
C ALA A 112 -59.29 -20.93 26.56
N SER A 113 -60.32 -21.22 27.38
CA SER A 113 -61.61 -21.72 26.89
C SER A 113 -62.15 -20.87 25.73
N ALA A 114 -62.30 -21.50 24.57
CA ALA A 114 -63.00 -20.91 23.44
C ALA A 114 -64.48 -20.79 23.79
N LYS A 115 -65.01 -19.57 23.72
CA LYS A 115 -66.37 -19.27 24.14
C LYS A 115 -67.09 -18.56 23.00
N TYR A 116 -68.31 -19.01 22.71
CA TYR A 116 -69.34 -18.08 22.30
C TYR A 116 -69.67 -17.20 23.51
N ASN A 117 -69.69 -15.88 23.36
CA ASN A 117 -69.66 -14.95 24.49
C ASN A 117 -70.96 -14.91 25.32
N LYS A 118 -71.98 -15.70 24.96
CA LYS A 118 -73.12 -16.05 25.83
C LYS A 118 -72.81 -17.11 26.89
N GLY A 119 -71.67 -17.80 26.80
CA GLY A 119 -71.38 -19.00 27.57
C GLY A 119 -71.77 -20.30 26.85
N VAL A 120 -71.58 -21.42 27.53
CA VAL A 120 -71.77 -22.78 26.97
C VAL A 120 -73.23 -23.26 26.94
N SER A 121 -74.16 -22.51 27.52
CA SER A 121 -75.60 -22.76 27.41
C SER A 121 -76.35 -21.43 27.52
N PHE A 122 -77.34 -21.18 26.64
CA PHE A 122 -78.14 -19.96 26.63
C PHE A 122 -79.56 -20.20 26.10
N PRO A 123 -80.60 -19.46 26.57
CA PRO A 123 -81.98 -19.71 26.15
C PRO A 123 -82.22 -19.37 24.68
N GLN A 124 -83.06 -20.16 24.01
CA GLN A 124 -83.51 -19.95 22.64
C GLN A 124 -84.79 -19.08 22.64
N THR A 125 -84.69 -17.88 22.08
CA THR A 125 -85.81 -16.93 21.94
C THR A 125 -86.23 -16.78 20.48
N ALA A 126 -87.45 -16.30 20.23
CA ALA A 126 -87.92 -15.96 18.88
C ALA A 126 -87.12 -14.80 18.25
N THR A 127 -86.57 -13.93 19.10
CA THR A 127 -85.65 -12.82 18.78
C THR A 127 -84.28 -13.08 19.41
N PRO A 128 -83.43 -13.93 18.79
CA PRO A 128 -82.14 -14.30 19.38
C PRO A 128 -81.14 -13.14 19.29
N ALA A 129 -80.87 -12.45 20.39
CA ALA A 129 -79.81 -11.44 20.47
C ALA A 129 -78.45 -12.13 20.27
N LEU A 130 -77.80 -11.97 19.11
CA LEU A 130 -76.59 -12.72 18.76
C LEU A 130 -75.33 -12.13 19.41
N SER A 131 -74.27 -12.94 19.50
CA SER A 131 -73.01 -12.58 20.19
C SER A 131 -71.77 -12.92 19.37
N THR A 132 -70.59 -12.60 19.88
CA THR A 132 -69.29 -12.92 19.27
C THR A 132 -68.74 -14.24 19.81
N CYS A 133 -67.76 -14.82 19.12
CA CYS A 133 -66.87 -15.85 19.67
C CYS A 133 -65.52 -15.24 20.08
N SER A 134 -64.81 -15.89 21.00
CA SER A 134 -63.46 -15.51 21.44
C SER A 134 -62.58 -16.75 21.66
N ASN A 135 -61.26 -16.58 21.49
CA ASN A 135 -60.23 -17.64 21.62
C ASN A 135 -60.45 -18.85 20.68
N VAL A 136 -61.11 -18.67 19.54
CA VAL A 136 -61.40 -19.75 18.58
C VAL A 136 -60.28 -19.93 17.54
N ASN A 137 -59.82 -21.17 17.36
CA ASN A 137 -58.77 -21.52 16.39
C ASN A 137 -59.03 -20.96 14.98
N CYS A 138 -60.26 -21.13 14.47
CA CYS A 138 -60.64 -20.77 13.10
C CYS A 138 -60.59 -19.26 12.81
N HIS A 139 -60.50 -18.41 13.84
CA HIS A 139 -60.33 -16.97 13.72
C HIS A 139 -59.07 -16.48 14.47
N PHE A 140 -58.02 -17.31 14.52
CA PHE A 140 -56.70 -16.95 15.07
C PHE A 140 -56.74 -16.40 16.49
N GLU A 141 -57.61 -16.97 17.32
CA GLU A 141 -57.81 -16.59 18.73
C GLU A 141 -58.37 -15.16 18.94
N THR A 142 -58.71 -14.44 17.86
CA THR A 142 -59.32 -13.11 17.90
C THR A 142 -60.80 -13.15 18.32
N VAL A 143 -61.35 -11.98 18.66
CA VAL A 143 -62.81 -11.81 18.85
C VAL A 143 -63.46 -11.72 17.47
N THR A 144 -64.40 -12.62 17.18
CA THR A 144 -65.09 -12.66 15.88
C THR A 144 -66.08 -11.49 15.73
N PRO A 145 -66.52 -11.17 14.50
CA PRO A 145 -67.78 -10.47 14.29
C PRO A 145 -68.93 -11.18 15.02
N THR A 146 -70.00 -10.43 15.33
CA THR A 146 -71.22 -11.02 15.88
C THR A 146 -71.78 -12.08 14.93
N TRP A 147 -72.18 -13.23 15.47
CA TRP A 147 -72.88 -14.26 14.70
C TRP A 147 -74.09 -13.65 13.96
N GLY A 148 -74.34 -14.08 12.74
CA GLY A 148 -75.40 -13.53 11.89
C GLY A 148 -75.16 -12.14 11.29
N GLN A 149 -74.03 -11.47 11.58
CA GLN A 149 -73.59 -10.34 10.76
C GLN A 149 -73.05 -10.84 9.42
N ALA A 150 -73.35 -10.11 8.33
CA ALA A 150 -72.72 -10.35 7.04
C ALA A 150 -71.22 -10.02 7.13
N THR A 151 -70.38 -11.05 7.08
CA THR A 151 -68.92 -10.86 7.11
C THR A 151 -68.38 -10.58 5.71
N THR A 152 -67.21 -9.93 5.62
CA THR A 152 -66.44 -9.80 4.38
C THR A 152 -65.80 -11.13 3.93
N TRP A 153 -65.94 -12.21 4.71
CA TRP A 153 -65.45 -13.55 4.43
C TRP A 153 -66.52 -14.41 3.77
N SER A 154 -66.49 -14.44 2.44
CA SER A 154 -67.33 -15.31 1.62
C SER A 154 -66.61 -16.63 1.31
N SER A 155 -67.21 -17.75 1.74
CA SER A 155 -66.81 -19.11 1.34
C SER A 155 -67.06 -19.41 -0.15
N THR A 156 -67.73 -18.49 -0.86
CA THR A 156 -68.15 -18.57 -2.27
C THR A 156 -67.38 -17.63 -3.20
N LYS A 157 -66.36 -16.90 -2.73
CA LYS A 157 -65.60 -15.95 -3.56
C LYS A 157 -64.69 -16.67 -4.57
N THR A 158 -64.81 -16.26 -5.84
CA THR A 158 -63.96 -16.69 -6.96
C THR A 158 -62.47 -16.44 -6.70
N ALA A 159 -61.60 -17.27 -7.29
CA ALA A 159 -60.14 -17.15 -7.18
C ALA A 159 -59.64 -15.73 -7.49
N GLY A 160 -58.88 -15.16 -6.56
CA GLY A 160 -58.50 -13.75 -6.58
C GLY A 160 -58.20 -13.24 -5.17
N ASN A 161 -57.10 -13.75 -4.60
CA ASN A 161 -56.59 -13.29 -3.31
C ASN A 161 -55.86 -11.96 -3.46
N ASN A 162 -56.19 -11.01 -2.60
CA ASN A 162 -55.54 -9.71 -2.51
C ASN A 162 -55.17 -9.42 -1.04
N ASP A 163 -54.31 -8.43 -0.84
CA ASP A 163 -53.59 -8.17 0.41
C ASP A 163 -54.53 -8.00 1.62
N ALA A 164 -55.70 -7.41 1.38
CA ALA A 164 -56.77 -7.23 2.36
C ALA A 164 -57.28 -8.55 2.98
N ASN A 165 -57.27 -9.65 2.24
CA ASN A 165 -57.69 -10.97 2.73
C ASN A 165 -56.61 -11.61 3.62
N CYS A 166 -55.35 -11.58 3.18
CA CYS A 166 -54.24 -12.20 3.93
C CYS A 166 -53.97 -11.46 5.26
N ALA A 167 -54.11 -10.14 5.27
CA ALA A 167 -53.91 -9.29 6.45
C ALA A 167 -54.96 -9.49 7.57
N GLN A 168 -56.08 -10.15 7.29
CA GLN A 168 -57.11 -10.49 8.28
C GLN A 168 -56.73 -11.70 9.16
N CYS A 169 -55.84 -12.56 8.66
CA CYS A 169 -55.39 -13.78 9.33
C CYS A 169 -53.94 -13.65 9.81
N HIS A 170 -53.07 -13.14 8.94
CA HIS A 170 -51.70 -12.78 9.31
C HIS A 170 -51.68 -11.30 9.68
N ALA A 171 -51.57 -11.00 10.98
CA ALA A 171 -51.38 -9.62 11.45
C ALA A 171 -50.28 -8.93 10.61
N SER A 172 -50.59 -7.78 10.01
CA SER A 172 -49.80 -7.16 8.94
C SER A 172 -48.36 -6.81 9.33
N THR A 173 -48.12 -6.67 10.64
CA THR A 173 -46.80 -6.49 11.26
C THR A 173 -45.89 -7.73 11.18
N GLY A 174 -46.44 -8.94 11.04
CA GLY A 174 -45.68 -10.20 11.00
C GLY A 174 -45.13 -10.59 9.62
N LEU A 175 -45.81 -10.20 8.53
CA LEU A 175 -45.34 -10.45 7.16
C LEU A 175 -44.36 -9.37 6.67
N THR A 176 -44.41 -8.17 7.26
CA THR A 176 -43.52 -7.03 6.93
C THR A 176 -42.31 -6.91 7.85
N SER A 177 -42.11 -7.86 8.78
CA SER A 177 -40.98 -7.90 9.72
C SER A 177 -40.12 -9.17 9.58
N GLY A 178 -39.08 -9.26 10.39
CA GLY A 178 -38.19 -10.43 10.47
C GLY A 178 -37.56 -10.80 9.12
N ASN A 179 -37.74 -12.05 8.71
CA ASN A 179 -37.16 -12.58 7.47
C ASN A 179 -38.12 -12.49 6.27
N HIS A 180 -39.43 -12.37 6.45
CA HIS A 180 -40.34 -12.09 5.33
C HIS A 180 -40.04 -10.73 4.70
N ALA A 181 -39.80 -9.70 5.52
CA ALA A 181 -39.36 -8.38 5.06
C ALA A 181 -38.21 -8.46 4.04
N LYS A 182 -37.12 -9.16 4.41
CA LYS A 182 -35.92 -9.35 3.57
C LYS A 182 -36.26 -10.00 2.22
N HIS A 183 -37.08 -11.06 2.24
CA HIS A 183 -37.47 -11.78 1.03
C HIS A 183 -38.46 -11.00 0.15
N ILE A 184 -39.38 -10.22 0.72
CA ILE A 184 -40.28 -9.34 -0.02
C ILE A 184 -39.49 -8.22 -0.69
N THR A 185 -38.57 -7.55 0.03
CA THR A 185 -37.68 -6.54 -0.55
C THR A 185 -36.83 -7.10 -1.69
N ALA A 186 -36.16 -8.24 -1.48
CA ALA A 186 -35.40 -8.91 -2.54
C ALA A 186 -36.28 -9.43 -3.70
N GLY A 187 -37.56 -9.70 -3.42
CA GLY A 187 -38.57 -10.12 -4.38
C GLY A 187 -39.15 -9.00 -5.25
N GLY A 188 -38.87 -7.73 -4.96
CA GLY A 188 -39.39 -6.55 -5.67
C GLY A 188 -40.29 -5.63 -4.84
N GLY A 189 -40.44 -5.87 -3.53
CA GLY A 189 -41.21 -5.03 -2.60
C GLY A 189 -42.73 -5.27 -2.58
N THR A 190 -43.26 -6.03 -3.54
CA THR A 190 -44.71 -6.29 -3.71
C THR A 190 -45.15 -7.59 -3.04
N GLN A 191 -46.43 -7.70 -2.63
CA GLN A 191 -47.01 -8.95 -2.12
C GLN A 191 -46.97 -10.11 -3.14
N THR A 192 -46.88 -9.83 -4.44
CA THR A 192 -46.62 -10.85 -5.47
C THR A 192 -45.29 -11.60 -5.29
N ALA A 193 -44.39 -11.12 -4.44
CA ALA A 193 -43.21 -11.87 -3.99
C ALA A 193 -43.58 -13.15 -3.21
N CYS A 194 -44.73 -13.20 -2.52
CA CYS A 194 -45.19 -14.37 -1.79
C CYS A 194 -45.37 -15.60 -2.71
N ALA A 195 -45.89 -15.40 -3.92
CA ALA A 195 -46.05 -16.44 -4.93
C ALA A 195 -44.72 -17.09 -5.40
N LYS A 196 -43.56 -16.46 -5.12
CA LYS A 196 -42.23 -17.01 -5.45
C LYS A 196 -41.78 -18.13 -4.49
N CYS A 197 -42.46 -18.25 -3.36
CA CYS A 197 -42.20 -19.26 -2.32
C CYS A 197 -43.45 -20.11 -2.04
N HIS A 198 -44.64 -19.51 -2.04
CA HIS A 198 -45.92 -20.15 -1.76
C HIS A 198 -46.75 -20.28 -3.04
N PRO A 199 -46.76 -21.45 -3.73
CA PRO A 199 -47.53 -21.62 -4.96
C PRO A 199 -49.04 -21.45 -4.73
N ASP A 200 -49.50 -21.78 -3.51
CA ASP A 200 -50.89 -21.72 -3.10
C ASP A 200 -51.50 -20.30 -3.11
N TYR A 201 -50.66 -19.25 -3.07
CA TYR A 201 -51.04 -17.84 -3.01
C TYR A 201 -52.11 -17.45 -4.05
N ASN A 202 -51.95 -17.93 -5.29
CA ASN A 202 -52.89 -17.68 -6.39
C ASN A 202 -53.99 -18.75 -6.52
N ALA A 203 -53.85 -19.91 -5.87
CA ALA A 203 -54.67 -21.10 -6.13
C ALA A 203 -55.82 -21.30 -5.13
N MET A 204 -55.71 -20.74 -3.92
CA MET A 204 -56.70 -20.93 -2.86
C MET A 204 -57.95 -20.06 -3.05
N ALA A 205 -59.09 -20.70 -3.31
CA ALA A 205 -60.42 -20.09 -3.40
C ALA A 205 -61.43 -20.83 -2.51
N GLY A 206 -62.48 -20.15 -2.07
CA GLY A 206 -63.55 -20.70 -1.23
C GLY A 206 -63.04 -21.54 -0.04
N ALA A 207 -63.56 -22.75 0.11
CA ALA A 207 -63.21 -23.67 1.20
C ALA A 207 -61.70 -24.02 1.29
N ALA A 208 -60.93 -23.92 0.19
CA ALA A 208 -59.48 -24.15 0.24
C ALA A 208 -58.73 -23.01 0.94
N ALA A 209 -59.18 -21.76 0.78
CA ALA A 209 -58.66 -20.62 1.53
C ALA A 209 -59.06 -20.67 3.00
N PHE A 210 -60.27 -21.18 3.30
CA PHE A 210 -60.70 -21.45 4.67
C PHE A 210 -59.78 -22.51 5.33
N LEU A 211 -59.55 -23.65 4.68
CA LEU A 211 -58.70 -24.74 5.18
C LEU A 211 -57.23 -24.34 5.41
N HIS A 212 -56.69 -23.42 4.60
CA HIS A 212 -55.37 -22.83 4.81
C HIS A 212 -55.28 -22.04 6.12
N ALA A 213 -56.34 -21.31 6.47
CA ALA A 213 -56.41 -20.47 7.64
C ALA A 213 -56.82 -21.24 8.90
N SER A 214 -57.86 -22.07 8.83
CA SER A 214 -58.48 -22.72 9.99
C SER A 214 -57.93 -24.12 10.26
N SER A 215 -56.81 -24.20 10.99
CA SER A 215 -56.40 -25.32 11.88
C SER A 215 -56.39 -26.79 11.37
N GLY A 216 -56.74 -27.09 10.12
CA GLY A 216 -56.92 -28.44 9.58
C GLY A 216 -55.63 -29.20 9.27
N LYS A 217 -54.49 -28.79 9.84
CA LYS A 217 -53.12 -29.24 9.49
C LYS A 217 -52.78 -29.09 8.00
N ALA A 218 -53.48 -28.22 7.27
CA ALA A 218 -53.22 -27.96 5.86
C ALA A 218 -51.74 -27.57 5.66
N PRO A 219 -50.99 -28.23 4.76
CA PRO A 219 -49.61 -27.87 4.51
C PRO A 219 -49.54 -26.48 3.87
N ILE A 220 -48.72 -25.58 4.41
CA ILE A 220 -48.29 -24.42 3.62
C ILE A 220 -47.28 -24.95 2.61
N ALA A 221 -47.64 -24.96 1.32
CA ALA A 221 -46.66 -25.31 0.30
C ALA A 221 -45.54 -24.26 0.31
N LEU A 222 -44.30 -24.77 0.38
CA LEU A 222 -43.09 -23.98 0.21
C LEU A 222 -42.26 -24.61 -0.90
N THR A 223 -42.18 -23.94 -2.05
CA THR A 223 -41.43 -24.37 -3.22
C THR A 223 -40.63 -23.20 -3.79
N PHE A 224 -39.41 -23.47 -4.26
CA PHE A 224 -38.52 -22.46 -4.81
C PHE A 224 -38.47 -22.51 -6.35
N ALA A 225 -39.58 -22.93 -6.97
CA ALA A 225 -39.68 -23.14 -8.42
C ALA A 225 -39.65 -21.83 -9.23
N ALA A 226 -39.95 -20.68 -8.61
CA ALA A 226 -39.88 -19.38 -9.25
C ALA A 226 -38.44 -18.93 -9.52
N ALA A 227 -38.27 -18.09 -10.54
CA ALA A 227 -37.00 -17.40 -10.79
C ALA A 227 -36.68 -16.39 -9.64
N PRO A 228 -35.40 -16.24 -9.25
CA PRO A 228 -34.21 -16.82 -9.87
C PRO A 228 -33.86 -18.24 -9.41
N ASN A 229 -34.49 -18.78 -8.37
CA ASN A 229 -34.10 -20.05 -7.76
C ASN A 229 -34.27 -21.25 -8.71
N LEU A 230 -35.49 -21.46 -9.24
CA LEU A 230 -35.81 -22.60 -10.12
C LEU A 230 -35.53 -23.98 -9.49
N GLY A 231 -35.60 -24.08 -8.17
CA GLY A 231 -35.24 -25.28 -7.41
C GLY A 231 -34.73 -24.99 -5.99
N GLY A 232 -34.63 -26.05 -5.18
CA GLY A 232 -34.14 -26.01 -3.79
C GLY A 232 -35.08 -26.70 -2.81
N THR A 233 -34.64 -26.85 -1.57
CA THR A 233 -35.34 -27.56 -0.49
C THR A 233 -35.37 -26.75 0.81
N TYR A 234 -36.34 -27.07 1.68
CA TYR A 234 -36.51 -26.50 3.02
C TYR A 234 -36.76 -27.62 4.03
N THR A 235 -36.05 -27.62 5.15
CA THR A 235 -36.14 -28.73 6.13
C THR A 235 -37.20 -28.54 7.22
N GLY A 236 -37.77 -27.34 7.40
CA GLY A 236 -38.68 -27.00 8.51
C GLY A 236 -40.10 -27.57 8.39
N GLY A 237 -40.27 -28.67 7.65
CA GLY A 237 -41.56 -29.27 7.32
C GLY A 237 -42.34 -28.50 6.24
N ARG A 238 -43.12 -29.24 5.44
CA ARG A 238 -44.26 -28.68 4.68
C ARG A 238 -45.59 -28.88 5.40
N THR A 239 -45.64 -29.82 6.34
CA THR A 239 -46.84 -30.34 7.00
C THR A 239 -46.77 -30.09 8.50
N GLY A 240 -47.75 -29.38 9.06
CA GLY A 240 -48.07 -29.42 10.48
C GLY A 240 -47.19 -28.58 11.43
N SER A 241 -47.51 -27.30 11.53
CA SER A 241 -47.51 -26.61 12.83
C SER A 241 -48.71 -25.68 12.90
N ASN A 242 -49.29 -25.48 14.09
CA ASN A 242 -50.48 -24.64 14.23
C ASN A 242 -50.07 -23.16 14.19
N PHE A 243 -50.53 -22.41 13.19
CA PHE A 243 -50.30 -20.96 13.03
C PHE A 243 -51.11 -20.10 14.02
N LEU A 244 -51.32 -20.60 15.24
CA LEU A 244 -52.03 -19.91 16.31
C LEU A 244 -51.09 -18.95 17.04
N PRO A 245 -51.46 -17.67 17.23
CA PRO A 245 -50.63 -16.71 17.96
C PRO A 245 -50.14 -17.19 19.33
N SER A 246 -51.00 -17.86 20.12
CA SER A 246 -50.64 -18.35 21.46
C SER A 246 -49.70 -19.57 21.46
N ALA A 247 -49.53 -20.25 20.32
CA ALA A 247 -48.63 -21.41 20.21
C ALA A 247 -47.15 -21.02 20.09
N GLY A 248 -46.84 -19.83 19.57
CA GLY A 248 -45.47 -19.32 19.44
C GLY A 248 -44.54 -20.09 18.48
N ILE A 249 -45.06 -21.11 17.76
CA ILE A 249 -44.25 -21.99 16.92
C ILE A 249 -43.86 -21.28 15.62
N SER A 250 -42.67 -20.66 15.62
CA SER A 250 -41.99 -20.32 14.36
C SER A 250 -41.37 -21.60 13.79
N ALA A 251 -41.88 -22.07 12.65
CA ALA A 251 -41.35 -23.26 11.96
C ALA A 251 -39.97 -22.98 11.34
N THR A 252 -38.92 -23.09 12.16
CA THR A 252 -37.53 -22.89 11.74
C THR A 252 -37.05 -24.06 10.87
N GLY A 253 -36.22 -23.75 9.88
CA GLY A 253 -35.73 -24.73 8.92
C GLY A 253 -34.59 -24.21 8.06
N SER A 254 -33.83 -25.11 7.47
CA SER A 254 -32.70 -24.79 6.60
C SER A 254 -33.12 -24.76 5.14
N CYS A 255 -32.79 -23.67 4.44
CA CYS A 255 -32.84 -23.58 2.99
C CYS A 255 -31.55 -24.16 2.38
N SER A 256 -31.66 -25.03 1.39
CA SER A 256 -30.52 -25.54 0.63
C SER A 256 -30.83 -25.71 -0.86
N SER A 257 -29.77 -25.78 -1.68
CA SER A 257 -29.85 -25.92 -3.15
C SER A 257 -30.68 -24.84 -3.87
N THR A 258 -30.80 -23.64 -3.28
CA THR A 258 -31.41 -22.45 -3.91
C THR A 258 -30.33 -21.52 -4.44
N TYR A 259 -30.65 -20.69 -5.43
CA TYR A 259 -29.68 -19.71 -5.96
C TYR A 259 -29.34 -18.63 -4.91
N CYS A 260 -30.34 -18.04 -4.28
CA CYS A 260 -30.16 -16.91 -3.34
C CYS A 260 -29.41 -17.28 -2.04
N HIS A 261 -29.39 -18.57 -1.67
CA HIS A 261 -28.61 -19.09 -0.55
C HIS A 261 -27.53 -20.06 -1.05
N SER A 262 -26.69 -19.58 -1.98
CA SER A 262 -25.52 -20.31 -2.49
C SER A 262 -24.28 -19.41 -2.52
N PRO A 263 -23.07 -19.98 -2.75
CA PRO A 263 -21.87 -19.18 -3.02
C PRO A 263 -21.92 -18.39 -4.35
N GLY A 264 -22.96 -18.54 -5.17
CA GLY A 264 -23.09 -17.84 -6.46
C GLY A 264 -22.13 -18.32 -7.56
N THR A 265 -21.40 -19.42 -7.34
CA THR A 265 -20.33 -19.91 -8.21
C THR A 265 -20.80 -20.74 -9.42
N LEU A 266 -22.05 -21.22 -9.42
CA LEU A 266 -22.60 -22.12 -10.42
C LEU A 266 -23.85 -21.54 -11.09
N SER A 267 -24.06 -21.87 -12.37
CA SER A 267 -25.25 -21.47 -13.15
C SER A 267 -26.48 -22.36 -12.91
N SER A 268 -26.28 -23.57 -12.40
CA SER A 268 -27.31 -24.56 -12.05
C SER A 268 -26.76 -25.50 -10.96
N GLY A 269 -27.63 -26.30 -10.31
CA GLY A 269 -27.20 -27.25 -9.28
C GLY A 269 -26.51 -26.59 -8.07
N TYR A 270 -27.06 -25.48 -7.59
CA TYR A 270 -26.37 -24.56 -6.68
C TYR A 270 -25.91 -25.26 -5.39
N ALA A 271 -24.62 -25.10 -5.08
CA ALA A 271 -24.03 -25.60 -3.84
C ALA A 271 -24.65 -24.92 -2.60
N ALA A 272 -24.66 -25.64 -1.48
CA ALA A 272 -25.03 -25.10 -0.17
C ALA A 272 -24.13 -23.90 0.22
N PRO A 273 -24.64 -22.94 1.01
CA PRO A 273 -23.85 -21.83 1.52
C PRO A 273 -22.86 -22.32 2.59
N LYS A 274 -21.73 -21.61 2.78
CA LYS A 274 -20.70 -21.94 3.80
C LYS A 274 -21.27 -22.06 5.22
N VAL A 275 -22.29 -21.27 5.54
CA VAL A 275 -23.07 -21.33 6.77
C VAL A 275 -24.52 -21.59 6.41
N ALA A 276 -25.14 -22.61 7.01
CA ALA A 276 -26.48 -23.06 6.67
C ALA A 276 -27.53 -21.92 6.79
N ALA A 277 -28.19 -21.61 5.68
CA ALA A 277 -29.22 -20.57 5.60
C ALA A 277 -30.48 -21.00 6.36
N THR A 278 -30.56 -20.63 7.64
CA THR A 278 -31.61 -21.06 8.57
C THR A 278 -32.64 -19.96 8.78
N TRP A 279 -33.92 -20.28 8.59
CA TRP A 279 -35.02 -19.36 8.80
C TRP A 279 -35.09 -18.94 10.28
N GLY A 280 -34.99 -17.63 10.52
CA GLY A 280 -34.77 -17.04 11.85
C GLY A 280 -33.46 -16.25 11.88
N ASN A 281 -32.39 -16.80 11.33
CA ASN A 281 -31.03 -16.25 11.45
C ASN A 281 -30.66 -15.21 10.39
N THR A 282 -29.49 -14.57 10.57
CA THR A 282 -28.91 -13.62 9.60
C THR A 282 -27.64 -14.20 9.01
N LEU A 283 -27.59 -14.26 7.68
CA LEU A 283 -26.45 -14.75 6.91
C LEU A 283 -25.64 -13.56 6.38
N THR A 284 -24.34 -13.52 6.68
CA THR A 284 -23.42 -12.49 6.17
C THR A 284 -22.80 -12.92 4.84
N CYS A 285 -22.11 -12.03 4.12
CA CYS A 285 -21.41 -12.38 2.88
C CYS A 285 -20.47 -13.58 3.04
N ALA A 286 -19.76 -13.66 4.18
CA ALA A 286 -18.85 -14.75 4.55
C ALA A 286 -19.56 -16.10 4.79
N GLY A 287 -20.88 -16.08 5.00
CA GLY A 287 -21.72 -17.27 5.11
C GLY A 287 -22.20 -17.81 3.77
N CYS A 288 -22.26 -17.00 2.70
CA CYS A 288 -22.53 -17.46 1.34
C CYS A 288 -21.23 -17.82 0.60
N HIS A 289 -20.33 -16.85 0.49
CA HIS A 289 -19.05 -16.93 -0.21
C HIS A 289 -17.92 -16.44 0.72
N ASP A 290 -16.74 -16.13 0.19
CA ASP A 290 -15.65 -15.56 0.98
C ASP A 290 -15.90 -14.12 1.47
N SER A 291 -15.22 -13.74 2.55
CA SER A 291 -15.04 -12.34 2.95
C SER A 291 -14.01 -11.63 2.06
N ASN A 292 -13.70 -10.37 2.37
CA ASN A 292 -12.50 -9.70 1.84
C ASN A 292 -11.18 -10.22 2.47
N THR A 293 -11.23 -11.01 3.55
CA THR A 293 -10.05 -11.46 4.30
C THR A 293 -9.63 -12.91 4.03
N ALA A 294 -10.59 -13.81 3.77
CA ALA A 294 -10.35 -15.21 3.36
C ALA A 294 -10.67 -15.38 1.86
N THR A 295 -10.05 -16.33 1.16
CA THR A 295 -10.28 -16.53 -0.29
C THR A 295 -10.25 -18.02 -0.70
N THR A 296 -10.92 -18.91 0.04
CA THR A 296 -10.87 -20.37 -0.22
C THR A 296 -11.83 -20.86 -1.32
N THR A 297 -12.76 -20.00 -1.75
CA THR A 297 -13.79 -20.26 -2.77
C THR A 297 -13.79 -19.25 -3.91
N LEU A 298 -13.16 -18.07 -3.73
CA LEU A 298 -12.83 -17.14 -4.81
C LEU A 298 -11.69 -17.69 -5.69
N THR A 299 -11.59 -17.20 -6.92
CA THR A 299 -10.46 -17.58 -7.80
C THR A 299 -9.13 -17.16 -7.17
N ALA A 300 -8.07 -17.96 -7.38
CA ALA A 300 -6.76 -17.76 -6.75
C ALA A 300 -6.09 -16.39 -7.01
N LYS A 301 -6.58 -15.59 -7.98
CA LYS A 301 -6.14 -14.20 -8.19
C LYS A 301 -6.76 -13.21 -7.19
N HIS A 302 -7.92 -13.50 -6.61
CA HIS A 302 -8.51 -12.65 -5.57
C HIS A 302 -7.58 -12.56 -4.35
N LEU A 303 -6.94 -13.67 -3.94
CA LEU A 303 -5.95 -13.70 -2.86
C LEU A 303 -4.91 -12.57 -2.99
N LYS A 304 -4.33 -12.38 -4.18
CA LYS A 304 -3.30 -11.35 -4.44
C LYS A 304 -3.80 -9.91 -4.37
N HIS A 305 -5.11 -9.70 -4.48
CA HIS A 305 -5.73 -8.38 -4.46
C HIS A 305 -6.37 -8.10 -3.09
N VAL A 306 -7.29 -8.95 -2.63
CA VAL A 306 -8.12 -8.70 -1.44
C VAL A 306 -7.54 -9.31 -0.15
N GLY A 307 -6.92 -10.49 -0.23
CA GLY A 307 -6.73 -11.40 0.92
C GLY A 307 -5.88 -10.87 2.07
N GLY A 308 -6.25 -11.25 3.31
CA GLY A 308 -5.56 -10.83 4.52
C GLY A 308 -4.25 -11.56 4.79
N THR A 309 -3.26 -10.83 5.32
CA THR A 309 -1.89 -11.26 5.66
C THR A 309 -1.01 -11.73 4.49
N GLY A 310 0.29 -11.40 4.53
CA GLY A 310 1.30 -11.83 3.56
C GLY A 310 1.22 -11.18 2.17
N SER A 311 1.98 -10.11 1.95
CA SER A 311 2.31 -9.52 0.63
C SER A 311 1.17 -9.07 -0.30
N ASN A 312 -0.09 -9.12 0.15
CA ASN A 312 -1.25 -8.69 -0.63
C ASN A 312 -1.52 -7.18 -0.52
N TYR A 313 -2.36 -6.64 -1.40
CA TYR A 313 -2.65 -5.21 -1.48
C TYR A 313 -3.89 -4.74 -0.69
N ASN A 314 -4.66 -5.65 -0.07
CA ASN A 314 -5.92 -5.37 0.66
C ASN A 314 -6.87 -4.43 -0.12
N ILE A 315 -7.08 -4.76 -1.40
CA ILE A 315 -7.92 -4.00 -2.31
C ILE A 315 -9.39 -4.30 -2.02
N ASN A 316 -10.13 -3.26 -1.62
CA ASN A 316 -11.56 -3.37 -1.38
C ASN A 316 -12.34 -3.80 -2.64
N CYS A 317 -13.33 -4.68 -2.47
CA CYS A 317 -14.13 -5.27 -3.56
C CYS A 317 -14.72 -4.20 -4.52
N ARG A 318 -15.14 -3.05 -3.97
CA ARG A 318 -15.59 -1.86 -4.73
C ARG A 318 -14.66 -1.47 -5.88
N LYS A 319 -13.34 -1.64 -5.74
CA LYS A 319 -12.37 -1.20 -6.76
C LYS A 319 -12.59 -1.89 -8.12
N CYS A 320 -13.15 -3.11 -8.12
CA CYS A 320 -13.48 -3.89 -9.32
C CYS A 320 -14.99 -4.16 -9.51
N HIS A 321 -15.81 -3.95 -8.48
CA HIS A 321 -17.25 -4.25 -8.46
C HIS A 321 -18.10 -3.05 -7.99
N ALA A 322 -17.75 -1.84 -8.43
CA ALA A 322 -18.32 -0.58 -7.95
C ALA A 322 -19.85 -0.44 -8.17
N SER A 323 -20.42 -1.17 -9.13
CA SER A 323 -21.86 -1.23 -9.41
C SER A 323 -22.63 -2.22 -8.52
N THR A 324 -21.92 -3.07 -7.76
CA THR A 324 -22.49 -4.17 -6.97
C THR A 324 -22.35 -3.91 -5.47
N VAL A 325 -21.21 -3.37 -5.03
CA VAL A 325 -20.89 -3.14 -3.61
C VAL A 325 -20.47 -1.70 -3.33
N SER A 326 -20.89 -1.14 -2.20
CA SER A 326 -20.54 0.22 -1.76
C SER A 326 -19.18 0.28 -1.06
N ASN A 327 -18.69 -0.84 -0.53
CA ASN A 327 -17.37 -1.02 0.09
C ASN A 327 -16.83 -2.45 -0.19
N SER A 328 -16.23 -3.15 0.79
CA SER A 328 -15.84 -4.56 0.65
C SER A 328 -16.94 -5.59 0.94
N MET A 329 -17.86 -5.30 1.86
CA MET A 329 -18.83 -6.28 2.40
C MET A 329 -20.26 -5.71 2.54
N THR A 330 -20.57 -4.61 1.87
CA THR A 330 -21.92 -4.03 1.79
C THR A 330 -22.38 -3.98 0.34
N ILE A 331 -23.51 -4.62 0.05
CA ILE A 331 -24.16 -4.59 -1.27
C ILE A 331 -24.72 -3.19 -1.50
N ALA A 332 -24.41 -2.59 -2.66
CA ALA A 332 -25.01 -1.33 -3.11
C ALA A 332 -26.28 -1.59 -3.94
N THR A 333 -26.24 -2.61 -4.82
CA THR A 333 -27.29 -2.88 -5.79
C THR A 333 -27.69 -4.35 -5.72
N VAL A 334 -28.79 -4.66 -5.01
CA VAL A 334 -29.25 -6.04 -4.81
C VAL A 334 -29.45 -6.77 -6.14
N ALA A 335 -30.05 -6.11 -7.13
CA ALA A 335 -30.24 -6.67 -8.48
C ALA A 335 -28.91 -7.14 -9.13
N ASN A 336 -27.81 -6.40 -8.96
CA ASN A 336 -26.49 -6.78 -9.48
C ASN A 336 -25.78 -7.85 -8.63
N HIS A 337 -26.27 -8.14 -7.42
CA HIS A 337 -25.77 -9.26 -6.62
C HIS A 337 -26.51 -10.57 -6.97
N VAL A 338 -27.77 -10.50 -7.41
CA VAL A 338 -28.64 -11.68 -7.67
C VAL A 338 -29.00 -11.91 -9.16
N ASN A 339 -28.23 -11.36 -10.10
CA ASN A 339 -28.46 -11.52 -11.56
C ASN A 339 -27.72 -12.70 -12.22
N LYS A 340 -27.33 -13.73 -11.44
CA LYS A 340 -26.56 -14.92 -11.87
C LYS A 340 -25.21 -14.62 -12.56
N SER A 341 -24.73 -13.39 -12.46
CA SER A 341 -23.61 -12.88 -13.24
C SER A 341 -22.58 -12.16 -12.36
N VAL A 342 -21.32 -12.18 -12.80
CA VAL A 342 -20.23 -11.39 -12.22
C VAL A 342 -20.19 -10.05 -12.95
N ASN A 343 -20.67 -9.01 -12.27
CA ASN A 343 -20.70 -7.63 -12.77
C ASN A 343 -19.39 -6.93 -12.36
N ILE A 344 -18.57 -6.57 -13.35
CA ILE A 344 -17.24 -5.97 -13.21
C ILE A 344 -17.35 -4.50 -13.62
N THR A 345 -17.14 -3.60 -12.66
CA THR A 345 -17.19 -2.15 -12.86
C THR A 345 -16.06 -1.54 -12.05
N PHE A 346 -15.03 -1.03 -12.72
CA PHE A 346 -13.90 -0.42 -12.03
C PHE A 346 -14.32 0.89 -11.35
N GLN A 347 -13.81 1.12 -10.15
CA GLN A 347 -14.02 2.37 -9.45
C GLN A 347 -13.20 3.47 -10.14
N ASN A 348 -13.89 4.38 -10.84
CA ASN A 348 -13.30 5.49 -11.61
C ASN A 348 -12.75 6.64 -10.73
N LEU A 349 -12.01 6.30 -9.67
CA LEU A 349 -11.22 7.23 -8.86
C LEU A 349 -9.74 6.92 -9.08
N SER A 350 -9.15 7.64 -10.05
CA SER A 350 -7.72 7.67 -10.47
C SER A 350 -7.02 6.35 -10.84
N GLY A 351 -7.10 5.31 -10.02
CA GLY A 351 -6.33 4.07 -10.20
C GLY A 351 -6.81 3.12 -11.31
N ALA A 352 -7.96 3.36 -11.92
CA ALA A 352 -8.56 2.53 -12.97
C ALA A 352 -9.45 3.34 -13.94
N VAL A 353 -9.02 4.56 -14.28
CA VAL A 353 -9.74 5.45 -15.21
C VAL A 353 -9.87 4.77 -16.57
N SER A 354 -11.09 4.62 -17.06
CA SER A 354 -11.42 3.87 -18.28
C SER A 354 -10.84 2.44 -18.29
N GLY A 355 -10.81 1.78 -17.13
CA GLY A 355 -10.38 0.39 -16.97
C GLY A 355 -11.22 -0.59 -17.80
N THR A 356 -10.56 -1.58 -18.41
CA THR A 356 -11.18 -2.56 -19.31
C THR A 356 -10.98 -3.98 -18.79
N TYR A 357 -11.91 -4.87 -19.16
CA TYR A 357 -11.83 -6.32 -18.91
C TYR A 357 -12.01 -7.04 -20.25
N LEU A 358 -11.10 -7.95 -20.59
CA LEU A 358 -11.01 -8.57 -21.93
C LEU A 358 -10.94 -7.55 -23.10
N GLY A 359 -10.46 -6.33 -22.82
CA GLY A 359 -10.39 -5.23 -23.78
C GLY A 359 -11.69 -4.40 -23.89
N ALA A 360 -12.82 -4.91 -23.40
CA ALA A 360 -14.07 -4.16 -23.34
C ALA A 360 -14.07 -3.17 -22.15
N ALA A 361 -14.63 -1.98 -22.34
CA ALA A 361 -14.83 -1.01 -21.27
C ALA A 361 -15.81 -1.55 -20.22
N THR A 362 -15.59 -1.23 -18.95
CA THR A 362 -16.57 -1.55 -17.88
C THR A 362 -17.62 -0.44 -17.74
N PRO A 363 -18.89 -0.74 -17.36
CA PRO A 363 -19.41 -2.00 -16.82
C PRO A 363 -19.37 -3.19 -17.79
N TYR A 364 -18.89 -4.33 -17.31
CA TYR A 364 -18.80 -5.59 -18.05
C TYR A 364 -19.40 -6.73 -17.23
N THR A 365 -20.22 -7.58 -17.85
CA THR A 365 -20.95 -8.65 -17.17
C THR A 365 -20.71 -10.00 -17.84
N ARG A 366 -20.44 -11.04 -17.04
CA ARG A 366 -20.28 -12.43 -17.51
C ARG A 366 -21.00 -13.42 -16.59
N ALA A 367 -21.39 -14.59 -17.13
CA ALA A 367 -21.91 -15.68 -16.31
C ALA A 367 -20.89 -16.12 -15.24
N ALA A 368 -21.36 -16.47 -14.05
CA ALA A 368 -20.49 -16.85 -12.93
C ALA A 368 -19.57 -18.04 -13.25
N SER A 369 -20.13 -19.07 -13.88
CA SER A 369 -19.47 -20.33 -14.25
C SER A 369 -18.46 -20.22 -15.40
N ALA A 370 -18.38 -19.08 -16.10
CA ALA A 370 -17.48 -18.89 -17.24
C ALA A 370 -16.42 -17.81 -16.96
N VAL A 371 -15.19 -18.22 -16.65
CA VAL A 371 -14.00 -17.35 -16.67
C VAL A 371 -13.22 -17.67 -17.95
N PRO A 372 -13.19 -16.78 -18.98
CA PRO A 372 -12.47 -17.06 -20.22
C PRO A 372 -10.97 -17.27 -19.97
N ALA A 373 -10.37 -18.26 -20.63
CA ALA A 373 -8.98 -18.66 -20.42
C ALA A 373 -7.96 -17.54 -20.72
N ASN A 374 -8.36 -16.53 -21.49
CA ASN A 374 -7.61 -15.32 -21.82
C ASN A 374 -8.04 -14.07 -21.02
N ALA A 375 -8.80 -14.20 -19.93
CA ALA A 375 -9.24 -13.05 -19.13
C ALA A 375 -8.05 -12.18 -18.66
N TYR A 376 -8.13 -10.88 -18.90
CA TYR A 376 -7.15 -9.87 -18.46
C TYR A 376 -7.84 -8.55 -18.13
N CYS A 377 -7.18 -7.74 -17.30
CA CYS A 377 -7.54 -6.36 -17.01
C CYS A 377 -6.49 -5.43 -17.63
N SER A 378 -6.90 -4.36 -18.31
CA SER A 378 -5.96 -3.33 -18.77
C SER A 378 -6.51 -1.91 -18.52
N ASN A 379 -5.69 -0.91 -18.82
CA ASN A 379 -5.90 0.49 -18.43
C ASN A 379 -6.12 0.70 -16.91
N THR A 380 -5.27 0.06 -16.09
CA THR A 380 -5.25 0.26 -14.63
C THR A 380 -3.85 0.61 -14.15
N TYR A 381 -3.76 1.48 -13.14
CA TYR A 381 -2.50 1.95 -12.58
C TYR A 381 -1.63 0.80 -12.05
N CYS A 382 -2.25 -0.15 -11.32
CA CYS A 382 -1.56 -1.28 -10.68
C CYS A 382 -0.93 -2.30 -11.66
N HIS A 383 -1.25 -2.20 -12.96
CA HIS A 383 -0.70 -3.05 -14.03
C HIS A 383 0.02 -2.22 -15.11
N SER A 384 0.53 -1.05 -14.72
CA SER A 384 1.22 -0.09 -15.58
C SER A 384 2.65 0.19 -15.10
N GLN A 385 3.41 0.93 -15.91
CA GLN A 385 4.69 1.55 -15.54
C GLN A 385 4.58 2.73 -14.54
N GLY A 386 3.42 2.94 -13.90
CA GLY A 386 3.18 4.03 -12.95
C GLY A 386 3.15 5.45 -13.56
N ARG A 387 3.23 5.57 -14.89
CA ARG A 387 3.29 6.84 -15.65
C ARG A 387 2.38 6.75 -16.88
N SER A 388 1.59 7.80 -17.14
CA SER A 388 0.82 7.98 -18.38
C SER A 388 1.72 8.20 -19.60
N GLY A 389 1.11 8.44 -20.76
CA GLY A 389 1.82 9.02 -21.92
C GLY A 389 2.38 10.42 -21.66
N SER A 390 3.06 10.97 -22.67
CA SER A 390 3.71 12.29 -22.62
C SER A 390 2.77 13.44 -22.26
N ASN A 391 1.49 13.30 -22.58
CA ASN A 391 0.42 14.23 -22.25
C ASN A 391 -0.53 13.60 -21.23
N TYR A 392 -0.90 14.36 -20.19
CA TYR A 392 -1.84 13.92 -19.15
C TYR A 392 -3.32 13.98 -19.58
N SER A 393 -3.59 14.40 -20.82
CA SER A 393 -4.91 14.59 -21.42
C SER A 393 -5.49 13.36 -22.13
N ALA A 394 -4.79 12.21 -22.15
CA ALA A 394 -5.27 10.99 -22.80
C ALA A 394 -5.31 9.79 -21.82
N ALA A 395 -6.54 9.32 -21.55
CA ALA A 395 -6.95 8.35 -20.53
C ALA A 395 -6.43 6.90 -20.70
N VAL A 396 -5.13 6.69 -20.97
CA VAL A 396 -4.53 5.36 -21.17
C VAL A 396 -3.24 5.19 -20.35
N TYR A 397 -3.28 4.29 -19.36
CA TYR A 397 -2.10 3.75 -18.70
C TYR A 397 -1.34 2.81 -19.65
N LYS A 398 -0.04 3.07 -19.88
CA LYS A 398 0.79 2.15 -20.68
C LYS A 398 0.95 0.82 -19.94
N THR A 399 0.27 -0.21 -20.48
CA THR A 399 0.38 -1.59 -20.05
C THR A 399 1.74 -2.15 -20.47
N MET A 400 2.53 -2.65 -19.52
CA MET A 400 3.90 -3.17 -19.79
C MET A 400 3.94 -4.68 -20.04
N SER A 401 2.90 -5.37 -19.57
CA SER A 401 2.57 -6.77 -19.79
C SER A 401 1.09 -6.92 -19.44
N THR A 402 0.32 -7.74 -20.13
CA THR A 402 -1.09 -8.01 -19.82
C THR A 402 -1.20 -9.15 -18.78
N PRO A 403 -1.43 -8.86 -17.48
CA PRO A 403 -1.53 -9.92 -16.48
C PRO A 403 -2.84 -10.70 -16.70
N SER A 404 -2.72 -11.99 -16.98
CA SER A 404 -3.88 -12.86 -17.08
C SER A 404 -4.48 -13.15 -15.71
N TRP A 405 -5.81 -13.07 -15.64
CA TRP A 405 -6.65 -13.48 -14.52
C TRP A 405 -6.77 -15.01 -14.40
N THR A 406 -6.38 -15.75 -15.44
CA THR A 406 -6.54 -17.22 -15.55
C THR A 406 -5.22 -17.93 -15.67
N ALA A 407 -4.35 -17.54 -16.61
CA ALA A 407 -3.02 -18.16 -16.75
C ALA A 407 -2.08 -17.78 -15.58
N ALA A 408 -1.05 -18.59 -15.34
CA ALA A 408 0.06 -18.18 -14.47
C ALA A 408 0.75 -16.95 -15.05
N PHE A 409 1.08 -15.97 -14.20
CA PHE A 409 1.91 -14.83 -14.62
C PHE A 409 3.38 -15.29 -14.60
N VAL A 410 3.78 -15.96 -15.68
CA VAL A 410 5.16 -16.39 -15.88
C VAL A 410 6.00 -15.17 -16.23
N LEU A 411 6.81 -14.72 -15.28
CA LEU A 411 7.94 -13.83 -15.61
C LEU A 411 8.90 -14.59 -16.52
N PRO A 412 9.38 -14.00 -17.63
CA PRO A 412 10.47 -14.59 -18.39
C PRO A 412 11.68 -14.82 -17.49
N SER A 413 12.39 -15.93 -17.69
CA SER A 413 13.58 -16.29 -16.91
C SER A 413 14.61 -15.15 -16.93
N GLY A 414 15.08 -14.76 -15.74
CA GLY A 414 15.98 -13.62 -15.55
C GLY A 414 15.31 -12.26 -15.26
N VAL A 415 13.98 -12.12 -15.44
CA VAL A 415 13.27 -10.85 -15.16
C VAL A 415 13.12 -10.63 -13.65
N ARG A 416 14.04 -9.84 -13.08
CA ARG A 416 14.00 -9.36 -11.67
C ARG A 416 12.66 -8.70 -11.35
N ALA A 417 12.07 -8.98 -10.19
CA ALA A 417 10.66 -8.69 -9.89
C ALA A 417 10.18 -7.26 -10.25
N CYS A 418 10.88 -6.20 -9.84
CA CYS A 418 10.50 -4.83 -10.16
C CYS A 418 10.65 -4.48 -11.66
N SER A 419 11.53 -5.17 -12.40
CA SER A 419 11.76 -4.95 -13.83
C SER A 419 10.59 -5.35 -14.72
N ALA A 420 9.72 -6.24 -14.23
CA ALA A 420 8.50 -6.66 -14.92
C ALA A 420 7.60 -5.47 -15.31
N CYS A 421 7.39 -4.53 -14.37
CA CYS A 421 6.52 -3.37 -14.56
C CYS A 421 7.29 -2.05 -14.75
N HIS A 422 8.36 -1.83 -13.98
CA HIS A 422 9.00 -0.50 -13.90
C HIS A 422 10.22 -0.31 -14.82
N GLY A 423 10.81 -1.39 -15.36
CA GLY A 423 12.05 -1.30 -16.14
C GLY A 423 13.35 -1.44 -15.32
N GLY A 424 13.26 -1.80 -14.03
CA GLY A 424 14.30 -2.57 -13.35
C GLY A 424 15.64 -1.91 -13.06
N ASP A 425 16.64 -2.77 -12.81
CA ASP A 425 18.06 -2.41 -12.76
C ASP A 425 18.76 -2.69 -14.09
N SER A 426 19.98 -2.17 -14.24
CA SER A 426 20.75 -2.19 -15.47
C SER A 426 21.24 -3.55 -15.96
N THR A 427 21.06 -4.63 -15.19
CA THR A 427 21.33 -5.99 -15.70
C THR A 427 20.34 -6.38 -16.80
N ASN A 428 19.21 -5.67 -16.89
CA ASN A 428 18.27 -5.77 -18.00
C ASN A 428 18.79 -4.96 -19.21
N ASN A 429 19.46 -5.64 -20.14
CA ASN A 429 19.97 -5.06 -21.38
C ASN A 429 18.87 -4.71 -22.42
N SER A 430 17.59 -4.91 -22.09
CA SER A 430 16.46 -4.54 -22.94
C SER A 430 16.34 -3.02 -23.06
N ILE A 431 16.78 -2.48 -24.19
CA ILE A 431 16.69 -1.04 -24.55
C ILE A 431 15.25 -0.49 -24.46
N GLN A 432 14.24 -1.36 -24.54
CA GLN A 432 12.81 -1.00 -24.44
C GLN A 432 12.27 -0.92 -23.00
N ARG A 433 13.04 -1.33 -21.98
CA ARG A 433 12.56 -1.52 -20.60
C ARG A 433 13.56 -1.00 -19.55
N GLN A 434 13.96 0.27 -19.63
CA GLN A 434 14.63 1.01 -18.54
C GLN A 434 13.75 2.15 -17.99
N ILE A 435 13.96 2.56 -16.74
CA ILE A 435 13.28 3.74 -16.16
C ILE A 435 13.83 5.02 -16.84
N THR A 436 13.02 5.64 -17.71
CA THR A 436 13.52 6.58 -18.75
C THR A 436 13.95 7.99 -18.27
N SER A 437 13.74 8.38 -17.01
CA SER A 437 14.18 9.69 -16.52
C SER A 437 15.71 9.77 -16.36
N VAL A 438 16.29 10.96 -16.61
CA VAL A 438 17.75 11.18 -16.57
C VAL A 438 18.36 10.77 -15.22
N ALA A 439 17.77 11.18 -14.09
CA ALA A 439 18.27 10.79 -12.77
C ALA A 439 18.21 9.27 -12.52
N HIS A 440 17.11 8.57 -12.84
CA HIS A 440 17.07 7.11 -12.68
C HIS A 440 18.19 6.40 -13.46
N ARG A 441 18.51 6.84 -14.68
CA ARG A 441 19.65 6.28 -15.43
C ARG A 441 20.99 6.54 -14.73
N ARG A 442 21.20 7.72 -14.12
CA ARG A 442 22.45 8.04 -13.40
C ARG A 442 22.62 7.33 -12.06
N HIS A 443 21.52 7.10 -11.35
CA HIS A 443 21.51 6.50 -10.02
C HIS A 443 21.37 4.98 -10.06
N VAL A 444 20.38 4.45 -10.82
CA VAL A 444 20.00 3.02 -10.86
C VAL A 444 20.60 2.28 -12.07
N GLY A 445 21.19 3.01 -13.04
CA GLY A 445 22.22 2.44 -13.90
C GLY A 445 23.43 2.01 -13.06
N GLY A 446 24.28 1.07 -13.47
CA GLY A 446 24.73 0.70 -14.82
C GLY A 446 26.10 0.05 -14.69
N THR A 447 26.40 -1.01 -15.46
CA THR A 447 27.77 -1.56 -15.53
C THR A 447 28.76 -0.63 -16.24
N ALA A 448 28.27 0.45 -16.84
CA ALA A 448 29.10 1.57 -17.29
C ALA A 448 29.74 2.27 -16.08
N SER A 449 31.07 2.39 -16.11
CA SER A 449 31.98 2.84 -15.04
C SER A 449 31.86 4.31 -14.59
N SER A 450 30.69 4.93 -14.77
CA SER A 450 30.36 6.26 -14.26
C SER A 450 29.02 6.34 -13.51
N MET A 451 28.31 5.22 -13.33
CA MET A 451 26.99 5.17 -12.68
C MET A 451 27.08 4.62 -11.25
N TYR A 452 26.21 5.12 -10.36
CA TYR A 452 26.31 4.85 -8.92
C TYR A 452 25.67 3.53 -8.45
N ASN A 453 24.89 2.83 -9.29
CA ASN A 453 24.28 1.53 -8.98
C ASN A 453 23.47 1.51 -7.65
N ILE A 454 22.84 2.64 -7.33
CA ILE A 454 22.04 2.88 -6.13
C ILE A 454 20.75 2.05 -6.17
N GLY A 455 20.56 1.21 -5.15
CA GLY A 455 19.38 0.36 -5.03
C GLY A 455 18.10 1.13 -4.64
N CYS A 456 16.95 0.58 -5.03
CA CYS A 456 15.64 1.23 -4.89
C CYS A 456 15.33 1.71 -3.46
N ALA A 457 15.72 0.93 -2.46
CA ALA A 457 15.51 1.21 -1.04
C ALA A 457 16.23 2.47 -0.53
N VAL A 458 17.21 3.02 -1.27
CA VAL A 458 17.90 4.27 -0.91
C VAL A 458 16.99 5.49 -1.12
N CYS A 459 16.19 5.51 -2.18
CA CYS A 459 15.29 6.63 -2.52
C CYS A 459 13.80 6.33 -2.23
N HIS A 460 13.44 5.07 -2.02
CA HIS A 460 12.07 4.60 -1.83
C HIS A 460 11.93 3.69 -0.60
N SER A 461 12.60 4.03 0.51
CA SER A 461 12.78 3.15 1.68
C SER A 461 11.48 2.58 2.27
N LEU A 462 10.38 3.35 2.26
CA LEU A 462 9.06 2.88 2.71
C LEU A 462 8.35 1.98 1.67
N THR A 463 8.70 2.10 0.39
CA THR A 463 8.04 1.39 -0.72
C THR A 463 8.79 0.12 -1.14
N ALA A 464 10.13 0.11 -1.05
CA ALA A 464 10.99 -1.00 -1.45
C ALA A 464 12.07 -1.27 -0.40
N SER A 465 12.29 -2.54 -0.06
CA SER A 465 13.35 -2.99 0.86
C SER A 465 14.58 -3.52 0.13
N THR A 466 14.43 -3.92 -1.14
CA THR A 466 15.53 -4.33 -2.05
C THR A 466 15.22 -3.88 -3.48
N ASN A 467 16.05 -4.27 -4.47
CA ASN A 467 15.76 -4.07 -5.90
C ASN A 467 14.68 -5.04 -6.45
N THR A 468 14.15 -5.94 -5.62
CA THR A 468 13.15 -6.96 -5.98
C THR A 468 11.97 -7.06 -5.01
N THR A 469 12.06 -6.48 -3.81
CA THR A 469 11.10 -6.66 -2.72
C THR A 469 10.42 -5.35 -2.35
N ILE A 470 9.08 -5.35 -2.38
CA ILE A 470 8.24 -4.27 -1.87
C ILE A 470 8.28 -4.28 -0.34
N ASN A 471 8.40 -3.11 0.28
CA ASN A 471 8.30 -2.93 1.73
C ASN A 471 6.81 -2.75 2.10
N GLN A 472 6.23 -1.57 1.91
CA GLN A 472 4.81 -1.32 2.14
C GLN A 472 3.99 -1.43 0.85
N THR A 473 3.18 -2.47 0.70
CA THR A 473 2.26 -2.64 -0.45
C THR A 473 1.26 -1.48 -0.58
N ALA A 474 0.83 -0.92 0.56
CA ALA A 474 0.00 0.29 0.62
C ALA A 474 0.66 1.49 -0.10
N LYS A 475 1.97 1.71 0.10
CA LYS A 475 2.72 2.76 -0.60
C LYS A 475 2.99 2.41 -2.06
N HIS A 476 3.24 1.14 -2.40
CA HIS A 476 3.47 0.75 -3.81
C HIS A 476 2.24 0.94 -4.72
N ALA A 477 1.01 0.96 -4.17
CA ALA A 477 -0.24 1.04 -4.94
C ALA A 477 -1.17 2.22 -4.59
N ASN A 478 -0.68 3.27 -3.92
CA ASN A 478 -1.49 4.43 -3.50
C ASN A 478 -1.76 5.49 -4.59
N PHE A 479 -1.22 5.34 -5.81
CA PHE A 479 -1.28 6.36 -6.86
C PHE A 479 -0.55 7.67 -6.50
N GLN A 480 0.61 7.57 -5.84
CA GLN A 480 1.47 8.70 -5.48
C GLN A 480 2.95 8.42 -5.81
N LYS A 481 3.75 9.48 -5.97
CA LYS A 481 5.21 9.43 -6.09
C LYS A 481 5.83 9.37 -4.68
N ASN A 482 5.93 8.18 -4.11
CA ASN A 482 6.55 7.97 -2.79
C ASN A 482 8.07 7.92 -2.91
N VAL A 483 8.76 9.01 -2.55
CA VAL A 483 10.22 9.17 -2.58
C VAL A 483 10.68 9.47 -1.15
N ASP A 484 10.89 8.40 -0.41
CA ASP A 484 11.22 8.41 1.00
C ASP A 484 12.69 8.00 1.14
N ILE A 485 13.58 9.00 1.14
CA ILE A 485 15.04 8.77 1.16
C ILE A 485 15.44 8.11 2.47
N SER A 486 16.27 7.06 2.39
CA SER A 486 16.74 6.31 3.56
C SER A 486 17.42 7.23 4.57
N ALA A 487 17.12 7.04 5.86
CA ALA A 487 17.69 7.80 6.97
C ALA A 487 19.24 7.78 7.00
N THR A 488 19.86 6.77 6.40
CA THR A 488 21.33 6.71 6.19
C THR A 488 21.84 7.90 5.37
N TYR A 489 21.09 8.38 4.38
CA TYR A 489 21.50 9.47 3.48
C TYR A 489 20.76 10.78 3.73
N GLY A 490 19.55 10.71 4.30
CA GLY A 490 18.76 11.87 4.72
C GLY A 490 18.28 12.76 3.57
N GLY A 491 17.76 13.93 3.93
CA GLY A 491 17.21 14.90 3.00
C GLY A 491 15.78 14.61 2.56
N THR A 492 15.27 15.44 1.65
CA THR A 492 13.88 15.45 1.22
C THR A 492 13.74 15.57 -0.29
N TYR A 493 12.64 15.05 -0.84
CA TYR A 493 12.21 15.29 -2.21
C TYR A 493 10.91 16.11 -2.21
N SER A 494 10.95 17.32 -2.76
CA SER A 494 9.85 18.29 -2.64
C SER A 494 8.54 17.90 -3.36
N ALA A 495 8.57 16.88 -4.22
CA ALA A 495 7.38 16.31 -4.85
C ALA A 495 7.01 14.91 -4.32
N ASN A 496 7.44 14.54 -3.11
CA ASN A 496 7.01 13.30 -2.43
C ASN A 496 5.48 13.32 -2.16
N ASN A 497 4.84 12.16 -2.21
CA ASN A 497 3.40 11.94 -2.07
C ASN A 497 2.51 12.68 -3.10
N THR A 498 3.07 13.41 -4.08
CA THR A 498 2.30 14.03 -5.18
C THR A 498 1.90 13.01 -6.25
N LEU A 499 0.88 13.32 -7.05
CA LEU A 499 0.35 12.38 -8.05
C LEU A 499 1.38 12.09 -9.19
N PRO A 500 1.31 10.91 -9.84
CA PRO A 500 1.95 10.69 -11.13
C PRO A 500 1.54 11.77 -12.13
N GLY A 501 2.49 12.63 -12.50
CA GLY A 501 2.26 13.76 -13.42
C GLY A 501 2.35 15.15 -12.81
N SER A 502 2.25 15.29 -11.49
CA SER A 502 2.70 16.52 -10.82
C SER A 502 4.16 16.78 -11.17
N ALA A 503 4.57 18.06 -11.22
CA ALA A 503 5.91 18.49 -11.62
C ALA A 503 7.06 17.73 -10.93
N VAL A 504 8.23 17.72 -11.57
CA VAL A 504 9.43 17.11 -10.97
C VAL A 504 9.92 17.95 -9.79
N GLY A 505 10.22 17.26 -8.70
CA GLY A 505 10.70 17.90 -7.48
C GLY A 505 12.21 18.13 -7.47
N THR A 506 12.64 18.77 -6.40
CA THR A 506 14.03 18.97 -6.01
C THR A 506 14.41 18.06 -4.85
N CYS A 507 15.64 17.57 -4.88
CA CYS A 507 16.29 16.86 -3.77
C CYS A 507 17.11 17.87 -2.95
N SER A 508 16.82 18.00 -1.66
CA SER A 508 17.50 18.94 -0.74
C SER A 508 18.04 18.19 0.49
N SER A 509 19.17 18.66 1.04
CA SER A 509 19.83 18.09 2.24
C SER A 509 20.16 16.59 2.17
N VAL A 510 20.36 16.05 0.95
CA VAL A 510 20.70 14.63 0.72
C VAL A 510 22.21 14.47 0.73
N TYR A 511 22.74 13.51 1.51
CA TYR A 511 24.20 13.33 1.65
C TYR A 511 24.95 13.16 0.30
N CYS A 512 24.36 12.45 -0.66
CA CYS A 512 24.97 12.25 -1.99
C CYS A 512 25.08 13.53 -2.84
N HIS A 513 24.42 14.62 -2.44
CA HIS A 513 24.53 15.95 -3.04
C HIS A 513 25.27 16.94 -2.12
N SER A 514 26.10 16.43 -1.21
CA SER A 514 26.92 17.26 -0.31
C SER A 514 28.32 17.53 -0.85
N ASP A 515 29.01 18.48 -0.21
CA ASP A 515 30.43 18.78 -0.41
C ASP A 515 31.41 17.79 0.27
N GLY A 516 30.89 16.73 0.90
CA GLY A 516 31.68 15.68 1.56
C GLY A 516 32.40 16.10 2.85
N LYS A 517 32.15 17.32 3.37
CA LYS A 517 32.80 17.81 4.60
C LYS A 517 32.22 17.15 5.86
N ALA A 518 32.98 17.23 6.96
CA ALA A 518 32.53 16.78 8.28
C ALA A 518 31.29 17.52 8.80
N THR A 519 31.13 18.79 8.39
CA THR A 519 29.86 19.55 8.46
C THR A 519 29.45 19.79 7.00
N PRO A 520 28.55 18.98 6.42
CA PRO A 520 28.33 19.02 4.98
C PRO A 520 27.52 20.24 4.55
N GLY A 521 28.01 20.97 3.55
CA GLY A 521 27.18 21.83 2.69
C GLY A 521 26.41 20.98 1.68
N TYR A 522 25.20 21.38 1.29
CA TYR A 522 24.35 20.61 0.39
C TYR A 522 23.91 21.43 -0.84
N THR A 523 24.10 20.86 -2.03
CA THR A 523 23.57 21.40 -3.29
C THR A 523 22.15 20.88 -3.52
N THR A 524 21.17 21.77 -3.65
CA THR A 524 19.80 21.40 -4.05
C THR A 524 19.72 21.15 -5.55
N ILE A 525 19.24 19.97 -5.95
CA ILE A 525 19.26 19.52 -7.36
C ILE A 525 17.85 19.08 -7.80
N SER A 526 17.40 19.53 -8.97
CA SER A 526 16.13 19.09 -9.59
C SER A 526 16.26 17.69 -10.20
N TRP A 527 15.22 16.86 -10.13
CA TRP A 527 15.26 15.45 -10.58
C TRP A 527 15.67 15.24 -12.05
N ASN A 528 15.47 16.24 -12.92
CA ASN A 528 15.88 16.20 -14.32
C ASN A 528 17.01 17.20 -14.67
N ALA A 529 17.72 17.72 -13.67
CA ALA A 529 18.89 18.56 -13.91
C ALA A 529 20.02 17.79 -14.60
N ALA A 530 20.94 18.52 -15.25
CA ALA A 530 22.23 17.97 -15.66
C ALA A 530 23.05 17.54 -14.43
N ALA A 531 23.93 16.55 -14.59
CA ALA A 531 24.83 16.14 -13.53
C ALA A 531 25.87 17.26 -13.27
N PRO A 532 26.13 17.65 -12.00
CA PRO A 532 27.17 18.61 -11.69
C PRO A 532 28.56 18.01 -11.96
N SER A 533 29.50 18.87 -12.34
CA SER A 533 30.94 18.62 -12.21
C SER A 533 31.34 18.52 -10.73
N CYS A 534 32.54 18.05 -10.42
CA CYS A 534 33.11 18.08 -9.06
C CYS A 534 32.96 19.48 -8.43
N THR A 535 33.27 20.53 -9.20
CA THR A 535 33.14 21.95 -8.84
C THR A 535 31.73 22.43 -8.51
N GLY A 536 30.68 21.66 -8.81
CA GLY A 536 29.31 21.92 -8.40
C GLY A 536 28.97 21.49 -6.97
N CYS A 537 29.89 20.77 -6.29
CA CYS A 537 29.77 20.37 -4.89
C CYS A 537 31.00 20.75 -4.07
N HIS A 538 32.22 20.49 -4.56
CA HIS A 538 33.47 20.74 -3.85
C HIS A 538 34.56 21.33 -4.76
N GLY A 539 35.60 21.94 -4.18
CA GLY A 539 36.70 22.54 -4.93
C GLY A 539 37.54 21.54 -5.74
N ASN A 540 38.45 22.07 -6.55
CA ASN A 540 39.42 21.29 -7.33
C ASN A 540 40.86 21.59 -6.85
N ALA A 541 41.86 20.96 -7.48
CA ALA A 541 43.26 21.14 -7.09
C ALA A 541 43.78 22.58 -7.23
N THR A 542 43.36 23.34 -8.23
CA THR A 542 43.94 24.66 -8.57
C THR A 542 43.14 25.85 -8.06
N THR A 543 41.88 25.69 -7.65
CA THR A 543 41.04 26.78 -7.12
C THR A 543 40.28 26.37 -5.86
N ASN A 544 40.66 26.96 -4.73
CA ASN A 544 39.98 26.78 -3.44
C ASN A 544 38.97 27.92 -3.16
N SER A 545 38.04 28.15 -4.09
CA SER A 545 37.00 29.18 -3.98
C SER A 545 35.88 28.90 -5.00
N PRO A 546 34.61 29.32 -4.79
CA PRO A 546 34.07 30.09 -3.66
C PRO A 546 34.04 29.34 -2.33
N ALA A 547 33.77 30.07 -1.23
CA ALA A 547 33.74 29.51 0.13
C ALA A 547 32.72 28.37 0.34
N SER A 548 31.64 28.31 -0.44
CA SER A 548 30.66 27.22 -0.41
C SER A 548 31.26 25.87 -0.82
N THR A 549 32.03 25.83 -1.91
CA THR A 549 32.65 24.61 -2.43
C THR A 549 34.08 24.38 -1.93
N ALA A 550 34.74 25.39 -1.36
CA ALA A 550 36.12 25.32 -0.85
C ALA A 550 36.45 24.02 -0.09
N LEU A 551 37.64 23.46 -0.33
CA LEU A 551 38.12 22.20 0.23
C LEU A 551 38.43 22.32 1.73
N SER A 552 38.41 21.19 2.44
CA SER A 552 38.50 21.16 3.91
C SER A 552 39.94 21.29 4.43
N GLY A 553 40.14 22.12 5.47
CA GLY A 553 41.39 22.14 6.25
C GLY A 553 42.64 22.46 5.41
N LYS A 554 43.68 21.62 5.53
CA LYS A 554 44.98 21.83 4.86
C LYS A 554 45.02 21.47 3.36
N HIS A 555 43.90 21.23 2.68
CA HIS A 555 43.91 21.00 1.21
C HIS A 555 44.72 22.06 0.44
N PRO A 556 44.52 23.39 0.63
CA PRO A 556 45.27 24.41 -0.12
C PRO A 556 46.78 24.29 0.01
N ALA A 557 47.29 23.90 1.19
CA ALA A 557 48.72 23.74 1.43
C ALA A 557 49.35 22.55 0.69
N HIS A 558 48.53 21.62 0.16
CA HIS A 558 48.97 20.40 -0.53
C HIS A 558 48.65 20.44 -2.04
N VAL A 559 47.42 20.86 -2.41
CA VAL A 559 46.97 20.84 -3.81
C VAL A 559 47.16 22.16 -4.55
N ASN A 560 47.23 23.29 -3.82
CA ASN A 560 47.30 24.63 -4.42
C ASN A 560 48.43 25.48 -3.82
N ASN A 561 49.66 24.97 -3.91
CA ASN A 561 50.81 25.55 -3.21
C ASN A 561 52.08 25.59 -4.07
N ALA A 562 51.98 26.23 -5.24
CA ALA A 562 53.10 26.42 -6.16
C ALA A 562 54.32 27.13 -5.53
N ALA A 563 54.13 27.91 -4.46
CA ALA A 563 55.22 28.52 -3.71
C ALA A 563 56.06 27.52 -2.88
N PHE A 564 55.45 26.42 -2.43
CA PHE A 564 56.09 25.40 -1.58
C PHE A 564 56.44 24.10 -2.31
N PHE A 565 55.95 23.89 -3.54
CA PHE A 565 56.36 22.75 -4.37
C PHE A 565 57.10 23.17 -5.65
N GLY A 566 57.01 24.44 -6.04
CA GLY A 566 57.29 24.90 -7.41
C GLY A 566 56.01 24.88 -8.25
N ALA A 567 55.87 25.85 -9.17
CA ALA A 567 54.79 25.80 -10.16
C ALA A 567 54.93 24.53 -11.02
N GLY A 568 53.82 23.83 -11.25
CA GLY A 568 53.78 22.51 -11.91
C GLY A 568 53.81 21.30 -10.95
N ASN A 569 54.27 21.48 -9.70
CA ASN A 569 54.52 20.38 -8.75
C ASN A 569 53.47 20.22 -7.64
N SER A 570 52.31 20.88 -7.76
CA SER A 570 51.18 20.71 -6.83
C SER A 570 50.75 19.23 -6.75
N LEU A 571 50.30 18.76 -5.58
CA LEU A 571 49.76 17.41 -5.46
C LEU A 571 48.34 17.36 -6.02
N HIS A 572 48.07 16.43 -6.94
CA HIS A 572 46.74 16.18 -7.46
C HIS A 572 45.93 15.28 -6.51
N CYS A 573 44.63 15.15 -6.77
CA CYS A 573 43.72 14.42 -5.87
C CYS A 573 44.00 12.90 -5.83
N VAL A 574 44.56 12.32 -6.89
CA VAL A 574 44.82 10.87 -7.02
C VAL A 574 45.97 10.39 -6.11
N GLU A 575 46.96 11.24 -5.83
CA GLU A 575 48.05 11.02 -4.89
C GLU A 575 47.56 10.76 -3.45
N CYS A 576 46.39 11.27 -3.11
CA CYS A 576 45.76 11.12 -1.80
C CYS A 576 44.54 10.17 -1.83
N HIS A 577 43.77 10.15 -2.92
CA HIS A 577 42.44 9.54 -2.98
C HIS A 577 42.25 8.59 -4.19
N SER A 578 43.27 7.80 -4.52
CA SER A 578 43.32 6.89 -5.68
C SER A 578 42.15 5.91 -5.82
N THR A 579 41.52 5.51 -4.71
CA THR A 579 40.30 4.66 -4.75
C THR A 579 39.03 5.44 -5.07
N THR A 580 39.03 6.76 -4.88
CA THR A 580 37.91 7.66 -5.17
C THR A 580 38.01 8.25 -6.57
N VAL A 581 39.21 8.70 -6.96
CA VAL A 581 39.47 9.43 -8.22
C VAL A 581 40.63 8.82 -9.00
N SER A 582 40.62 9.02 -10.32
CA SER A 582 41.76 8.75 -11.21
C SER A 582 42.55 10.01 -11.59
N ASN A 583 41.93 11.18 -11.49
CA ASN A 583 42.53 12.51 -11.65
C ASN A 583 41.62 13.58 -10.98
N ASP A 584 41.96 14.86 -11.07
CA ASP A 584 41.22 15.95 -10.40
C ASP A 584 39.76 16.16 -10.85
N THR A 585 39.33 15.57 -11.97
CA THR A 585 38.00 15.76 -12.56
C THR A 585 37.20 14.46 -12.72
N THR A 586 37.82 13.31 -12.46
CA THR A 586 37.31 11.98 -12.85
C THR A 586 37.35 11.00 -11.68
N LEU A 587 36.20 10.39 -11.35
CA LEU A 587 36.13 9.29 -10.39
C LEU A 587 36.90 8.06 -10.89
N ASN A 588 37.43 7.25 -9.98
CA ASN A 588 38.03 5.96 -10.33
C ASN A 588 36.95 5.05 -10.96
N ALA A 589 37.21 4.55 -12.17
CA ALA A 589 36.27 3.78 -12.98
C ALA A 589 35.78 2.46 -12.33
N THR A 590 36.55 1.89 -11.40
CA THR A 590 36.27 0.60 -10.77
C THR A 590 35.72 0.76 -9.35
N THR A 591 36.23 1.73 -8.60
CA THR A 591 35.96 1.89 -7.15
C THR A 591 35.33 3.24 -6.78
N GLY A 592 35.44 4.25 -7.64
CA GLY A 592 35.13 5.64 -7.30
C GLY A 592 33.67 5.88 -6.98
N THR A 593 32.74 5.36 -7.78
CA THR A 593 31.30 5.50 -7.51
C THR A 593 30.86 4.78 -6.23
N THR A 594 31.52 3.69 -5.86
CA THR A 594 31.28 2.96 -4.60
C THR A 594 31.76 3.72 -3.37
N VAL A 595 32.92 4.39 -3.45
CA VAL A 595 33.55 5.02 -2.27
C VAL A 595 33.32 6.53 -2.16
N HIS A 596 32.99 7.24 -3.25
CA HIS A 596 32.83 8.71 -3.22
C HIS A 596 31.71 9.19 -2.27
N VAL A 597 30.62 8.41 -2.14
CA VAL A 597 29.47 8.75 -1.28
C VAL A 597 29.34 7.85 -0.04
N ASN A 598 30.42 7.16 0.36
CA ASN A 598 30.41 6.18 1.47
C ASN A 598 30.52 6.80 2.89
N LYS A 599 30.43 8.13 3.02
CA LYS A 599 30.66 8.92 4.26
C LYS A 599 32.09 8.89 4.83
N LEU A 600 33.08 8.38 4.08
CA LEU A 600 34.49 8.33 4.51
C LEU A 600 35.37 9.16 3.57
N MET A 601 36.38 9.82 4.13
CA MET A 601 37.46 10.44 3.36
C MET A 601 38.52 9.36 3.06
N ASN A 602 38.30 8.60 1.98
CA ASN A 602 39.12 7.43 1.62
C ASN A 602 40.54 7.87 1.21
N TYR A 603 41.50 7.80 2.14
CA TYR A 603 42.89 8.24 1.96
C TYR A 603 43.77 7.03 1.61
N THR A 604 44.12 6.89 0.32
CA THR A 604 44.55 5.62 -0.31
C THR A 604 45.62 5.76 -1.41
N GLY A 605 45.97 6.98 -1.83
CA GLY A 605 46.93 7.23 -2.91
C GLY A 605 48.41 7.06 -2.55
N ALA A 606 49.30 7.20 -3.53
CA ALA A 606 50.74 6.95 -3.38
C ALA A 606 51.48 7.94 -2.43
N LYS A 607 50.87 9.09 -2.10
CA LYS A 607 51.35 10.04 -1.09
C LYS A 607 50.53 9.98 0.21
N ALA A 608 49.50 9.13 0.28
CA ALA A 608 48.59 8.95 1.42
C ALA A 608 49.22 8.14 2.57
N GLY A 609 50.41 8.55 3.01
CA GLY A 609 51.27 7.75 3.86
C GLY A 609 50.68 7.41 5.24
N LYS A 610 51.09 6.24 5.78
CA LYS A 610 50.75 5.84 7.15
C LYS A 610 51.50 6.73 8.16
N PRO A 611 50.86 7.23 9.24
CA PRO A 611 49.45 7.10 9.61
C PRO A 611 48.72 8.46 9.56
N TYR A 612 47.74 8.62 8.67
CA TYR A 612 46.66 9.59 8.90
C TYR A 612 45.71 9.01 9.95
N VAL A 613 45.75 9.53 11.17
CA VAL A 613 44.85 9.09 12.25
C VAL A 613 43.56 9.90 12.17
N THR A 614 42.51 9.29 11.61
CA THR A 614 41.23 9.96 11.27
C THR A 614 40.59 10.70 12.45
N ALA A 615 40.76 10.18 13.67
CA ALA A 615 40.22 10.77 14.90
C ALA A 615 40.95 12.07 15.32
N THR A 616 42.28 12.12 15.20
CA THR A 616 43.10 13.27 15.61
C THR A 616 43.46 14.20 14.46
N LYS A 617 43.21 13.77 13.21
CA LYS A 617 43.49 14.49 11.96
C LYS A 617 44.98 14.84 11.78
N VAL A 618 45.86 13.95 12.24
CA VAL A 618 47.32 14.08 12.19
C VAL A 618 47.89 13.17 11.10
N CYS A 619 48.77 13.71 10.25
CA CYS A 619 49.69 12.95 9.39
C CYS A 619 51.09 13.02 9.99
N SER A 620 51.74 11.89 10.30
CA SER A 620 53.14 11.88 10.79
C SER A 620 53.94 10.81 10.07
N ASN A 621 55.27 10.83 10.21
CA ASN A 621 56.18 9.80 9.67
C ASN A 621 56.14 9.62 8.14
N VAL A 622 55.67 10.63 7.41
CA VAL A 622 55.70 10.69 5.93
C VAL A 622 56.89 11.51 5.45
N TYR A 623 57.46 11.17 4.30
CA TYR A 623 58.67 11.83 3.76
C TYR A 623 58.51 13.35 3.62
N CYS A 624 57.35 13.82 3.17
CA CYS A 624 57.03 15.25 3.02
C CYS A 624 56.89 16.01 4.36
N HIS A 625 56.99 15.32 5.50
CA HIS A 625 57.05 15.89 6.84
C HIS A 625 58.32 15.43 7.57
N SER A 626 59.42 15.32 6.84
CA SER A 626 60.74 14.95 7.36
C SER A 626 61.78 16.05 7.14
N SER A 627 62.96 15.91 7.74
CA SER A 627 64.10 16.80 7.53
C SER A 627 64.74 16.71 6.13
N GLY A 628 64.30 15.77 5.28
CA GLY A 628 64.87 15.51 3.95
C GLY A 628 66.29 14.91 3.97
N GLN A 629 66.85 14.70 5.16
CA GLN A 629 68.18 14.13 5.37
C GLN A 629 68.18 12.62 5.07
N ALA A 630 69.35 12.05 4.75
CA ALA A 630 69.51 10.61 4.46
C ALA A 630 69.08 9.70 5.63
N ILE A 631 69.12 10.21 6.87
CA ILE A 631 68.40 9.66 8.02
C ILE A 631 67.32 10.71 8.39
N PRO A 632 66.08 10.55 7.92
CA PRO A 632 65.05 11.58 8.06
C PRO A 632 64.53 11.67 9.51
N VAL A 633 64.55 12.88 10.08
CA VAL A 633 63.84 13.20 11.32
C VAL A 633 62.43 13.65 10.96
N PHE A 634 61.41 12.96 11.46
CA PHE A 634 60.00 13.28 11.14
C PHE A 634 59.40 14.30 12.10
N ARG A 635 58.68 15.29 11.57
CA ARG A 635 57.91 16.24 12.36
C ARG A 635 56.54 15.66 12.74
N SER A 636 56.19 15.77 14.02
CA SER A 636 54.84 15.48 14.50
C SER A 636 53.88 16.61 14.12
N MET A 637 52.89 16.32 13.28
CA MET A 637 51.90 17.32 12.79
C MET A 637 50.69 17.46 13.73
N THR A 638 50.99 17.68 15.01
CA THR A 638 50.02 17.84 16.10
C THR A 638 49.68 19.32 16.37
N GLY A 639 48.58 19.55 17.09
CA GLY A 639 48.12 20.89 17.48
C GLY A 639 47.80 21.76 16.27
N SER A 640 48.35 22.99 16.25
CA SER A 640 48.20 23.95 15.14
C SER A 640 48.71 23.44 13.78
N LYS A 641 49.41 22.31 13.72
CA LYS A 641 49.95 21.68 12.49
C LYS A 641 49.07 20.53 11.96
N ALA A 642 48.02 20.13 12.68
CA ALA A 642 47.07 19.11 12.22
C ALA A 642 46.24 19.59 11.02
N TRP A 643 45.46 18.70 10.38
CA TRP A 643 44.71 19.03 9.16
C TRP A 643 43.71 20.19 9.29
N GLY A 644 43.25 20.50 10.51
CA GLY A 644 42.39 21.65 10.80
C GLY A 644 43.11 22.86 11.40
N GLY A 645 44.44 22.82 11.55
CA GLY A 645 45.22 23.83 12.26
C GLY A 645 45.66 25.01 11.39
N SER A 646 46.10 26.10 12.04
CA SER A 646 46.50 27.36 11.40
C SER A 646 47.95 27.39 10.90
N ALA A 647 48.87 26.62 11.47
CA ALA A 647 50.31 26.79 11.24
C ALA A 647 50.75 26.50 9.79
N THR A 648 51.78 27.23 9.35
CA THR A 648 52.55 27.01 8.12
C THR A 648 53.97 26.53 8.46
N LEU A 649 54.71 26.05 7.48
CA LEU A 649 56.10 25.61 7.62
C LEU A 649 56.94 26.28 6.52
N GLY A 650 58.04 26.93 6.89
CA GLY A 650 59.10 27.35 5.96
C GLY A 650 60.16 26.26 5.80
N CYS A 651 61.32 26.61 5.24
CA CYS A 651 62.44 25.68 5.04
C CYS A 651 62.94 25.06 6.37
N ASN A 652 63.14 25.88 7.41
CA ASN A 652 63.40 25.45 8.81
C ASN A 652 62.22 24.70 9.47
N GLY A 653 61.04 24.74 8.85
CA GLY A 653 59.89 23.93 9.19
C GLY A 653 60.12 22.45 8.87
N CYS A 654 60.89 22.13 7.84
CA CYS A 654 61.23 20.75 7.49
C CYS A 654 62.73 20.47 7.71
N HIS A 655 63.59 21.08 6.90
CA HIS A 655 65.03 20.85 6.94
C HIS A 655 65.66 21.40 8.22
N GLY A 656 66.73 20.74 8.68
CA GLY A 656 67.40 21.09 9.94
C GLY A 656 66.58 20.83 11.22
N TYR A 657 65.39 20.25 11.10
CA TYR A 657 64.55 19.89 12.25
C TYR A 657 65.10 18.69 13.02
N GLY A 658 65.13 18.82 14.35
CA GLY A 658 65.57 17.78 15.28
C GLY A 658 66.94 18.06 15.91
N SER A 659 67.37 17.15 16.79
CA SER A 659 68.70 17.17 17.40
C SER A 659 69.79 16.99 16.34
N GLY A 660 70.77 17.88 16.33
CA GLY A 660 71.93 17.84 15.44
C GLY A 660 73.13 18.54 16.06
N ALA A 661 74.17 18.77 15.27
CA ALA A 661 75.40 19.45 15.70
C ALA A 661 75.17 20.94 16.04
N PHE A 662 74.06 21.53 15.58
CA PHE A 662 73.66 22.90 15.86
C PHE A 662 72.15 23.11 15.60
N THR A 663 71.59 24.22 16.08
CA THR A 663 70.21 24.64 15.79
C THR A 663 70.14 25.28 14.42
N SER A 664 69.31 24.73 13.52
CA SER A 664 69.07 25.28 12.18
C SER A 664 68.15 26.51 12.25
N ASN A 665 68.55 27.62 11.62
CA ASN A 665 67.79 28.87 11.63
C ASN A 665 66.92 29.03 10.38
N TYR A 666 67.46 28.65 9.22
CA TYR A 666 66.88 28.88 7.90
C TYR A 666 66.50 27.58 7.16
N GLY A 667 66.82 26.42 7.72
CA GLY A 667 66.61 25.12 7.09
C GLY A 667 67.90 24.46 6.59
N GLU A 668 69.05 25.01 6.95
CA GLU A 668 70.33 24.36 6.75
C GLU A 668 70.37 22.97 7.44
N PRO A 669 70.79 21.89 6.75
CA PRO A 669 70.94 20.57 7.36
C PRO A 669 71.96 20.58 8.51
N ASN A 670 71.55 20.07 9.68
CA ASN A 670 72.30 20.16 10.94
C ASN A 670 72.88 18.82 11.44
N TYR A 671 72.94 17.79 10.60
CA TYR A 671 73.52 16.50 10.99
C TYR A 671 75.03 16.60 11.27
N THR A 672 75.52 15.77 12.19
CA THR A 672 76.93 15.78 12.62
C THR A 672 77.87 15.25 11.52
N ASN A 673 79.09 15.77 11.49
CA ASN A 673 80.18 15.18 10.71
C ASN A 673 80.54 13.80 11.27
N VAL A 674 80.50 12.77 10.43
CA VAL A 674 80.86 11.39 10.78
C VAL A 674 81.66 10.78 9.65
N SER A 675 82.79 10.16 9.97
CA SER A 675 83.60 9.38 9.04
C SER A 675 83.81 7.99 9.64
N SER A 676 83.14 6.98 9.08
CA SER A 676 83.31 5.57 9.48
C SER A 676 83.27 4.65 8.25
N ALA A 677 83.70 3.40 8.44
CA ALA A 677 83.65 2.37 7.40
C ALA A 677 82.21 2.05 6.91
N THR A 678 81.18 2.43 7.65
CA THR A 678 79.76 2.15 7.34
C THR A 678 78.93 3.41 7.05
N ARG A 679 79.39 4.61 7.43
CA ARG A 679 78.69 5.87 7.16
C ARG A 679 79.65 7.05 7.10
N ASN A 680 79.55 7.80 6.00
CA ASN A 680 80.21 9.07 5.79
C ASN A 680 79.15 10.19 5.66
N THR A 681 79.13 11.14 6.60
CA THR A 681 78.27 12.33 6.55
C THR A 681 79.11 13.59 6.76
N TYR A 682 78.98 14.54 5.83
CA TYR A 682 79.81 15.74 5.78
C TYR A 682 78.94 17.00 5.67
N ASN A 683 79.22 17.98 6.51
CA ASN A 683 78.38 19.15 6.75
C ASN A 683 79.25 20.40 6.98
N SER A 684 79.11 21.37 6.08
CA SER A 684 79.63 22.74 6.27
C SER A 684 78.52 23.80 6.20
N HIS A 685 77.23 23.45 6.27
CA HIS A 685 76.15 24.41 6.03
C HIS A 685 76.13 25.54 7.09
N GLN A 686 76.52 25.26 8.34
CA GLN A 686 76.65 26.28 9.40
C GLN A 686 77.71 27.36 9.09
N ALA A 687 78.66 27.09 8.18
CA ALA A 687 79.62 28.08 7.71
C ALA A 687 79.10 28.91 6.52
N HIS A 688 78.21 28.35 5.70
CA HIS A 688 77.80 28.92 4.41
C HIS A 688 76.40 29.58 4.42
N VAL A 689 75.49 29.13 5.28
CA VAL A 689 74.06 29.55 5.29
C VAL A 689 73.70 30.40 6.51
N LYS A 690 74.61 30.52 7.50
CA LYS A 690 74.39 31.11 8.84
C LYS A 690 73.68 32.47 8.88
N ASN A 691 73.84 33.29 7.85
CA ASN A 691 73.44 34.70 7.88
C ASN A 691 72.18 35.00 7.05
N ASN A 692 71.77 34.15 6.10
CA ASN A 692 70.65 34.41 5.21
C ASN A 692 70.13 33.12 4.53
N VAL A 693 68.81 32.91 4.54
CA VAL A 693 68.14 31.83 3.79
C VAL A 693 68.38 31.90 2.28
N ALA A 694 68.54 33.11 1.72
CA ALA A 694 68.83 33.31 0.30
C ALA A 694 70.19 32.70 -0.13
N SER A 695 71.12 32.46 0.79
CA SER A 695 72.41 31.82 0.49
C SER A 695 72.25 30.39 -0.05
N CYS A 696 71.11 29.72 0.19
CA CYS A 696 70.83 28.40 -0.39
C CYS A 696 70.85 28.42 -1.93
N ASN A 697 70.46 29.53 -2.57
CA ASN A 697 70.50 29.69 -4.03
C ASN A 697 71.93 29.66 -4.60
N ILE A 698 72.97 29.91 -3.80
CA ILE A 698 74.37 29.87 -4.27
C ILE A 698 74.77 28.44 -4.68
N CYS A 699 74.26 27.42 -3.97
CA CYS A 699 74.61 26.01 -4.15
C CYS A 699 73.45 25.13 -4.67
N HIS A 700 72.23 25.64 -4.65
CA HIS A 700 71.00 24.97 -5.10
C HIS A 700 70.23 25.84 -6.10
N ALA A 701 70.96 26.43 -7.06
CA ALA A 701 70.44 27.41 -8.01
C ALA A 701 69.34 26.87 -8.94
N THR A 702 69.25 25.54 -9.11
CA THR A 702 68.19 24.84 -9.86
C THR A 702 67.00 24.42 -9.01
N THR A 703 67.03 24.67 -7.69
CA THR A 703 65.97 24.27 -6.75
C THR A 703 65.32 25.50 -6.10
N VAL A 704 66.10 26.48 -5.64
CA VAL A 704 65.62 27.71 -4.99
C VAL A 704 66.11 28.98 -5.68
N ASN A 705 65.23 29.98 -5.70
CA ASN A 705 65.50 31.33 -6.21
C ASN A 705 66.19 32.23 -5.17
N THR A 706 66.59 33.43 -5.58
CA THR A 706 67.28 34.44 -4.74
C THR A 706 66.45 34.96 -3.56
N SER A 707 65.14 34.75 -3.55
CA SER A 707 64.23 35.06 -2.42
C SER A 707 63.93 33.83 -1.55
N ALA A 708 64.67 32.73 -1.74
CA ALA A 708 64.48 31.42 -1.11
C ALA A 708 63.09 30.76 -1.32
N GLY A 709 62.34 31.18 -2.34
CA GLY A 709 61.22 30.40 -2.87
C GLY A 709 61.74 29.27 -3.78
N LEU A 710 60.95 28.20 -3.95
CA LEU A 710 61.29 27.17 -4.94
C LEU A 710 61.09 27.68 -6.38
N LEU A 711 61.84 27.11 -7.31
CA LEU A 711 61.66 27.35 -8.75
C LEU A 711 60.50 26.53 -9.34
N ALA A 712 59.99 26.97 -10.49
CA ALA A 712 59.01 26.20 -11.26
C ALA A 712 59.61 24.85 -11.70
N ASN A 713 58.84 23.77 -11.54
CA ASN A 713 59.27 22.39 -11.80
C ASN A 713 60.56 21.97 -11.07
N ALA A 714 60.89 22.57 -9.92
CA ALA A 714 62.09 22.25 -9.15
C ALA A 714 62.11 20.79 -8.65
N ASN A 715 63.27 20.14 -8.75
CA ASN A 715 63.53 18.84 -8.12
C ASN A 715 63.70 19.03 -6.59
N HIS A 716 62.57 19.07 -5.89
CA HIS A 716 62.51 19.22 -4.41
C HIS A 716 61.90 18.01 -3.70
N MET A 717 61.08 17.20 -4.39
CA MET A 717 60.37 16.04 -3.82
C MET A 717 60.78 14.69 -4.43
N ASP A 718 61.80 14.68 -5.29
CA ASP A 718 62.35 13.51 -5.99
C ASP A 718 63.22 12.60 -5.10
N LYS A 719 63.62 13.10 -3.92
CA LYS A 719 64.55 12.49 -2.95
C LYS A 719 66.03 12.55 -3.35
N THR A 720 66.42 13.39 -4.31
CA THR A 720 67.84 13.63 -4.61
C THR A 720 68.38 14.85 -3.87
N ILE A 721 69.70 14.97 -3.79
CA ILE A 721 70.37 16.19 -3.33
C ILE A 721 71.04 16.81 -4.55
N THR A 722 70.30 17.69 -5.25
CA THR A 722 70.86 18.45 -6.38
C THR A 722 71.68 19.62 -5.84
N VAL A 723 73.00 19.57 -6.03
CA VAL A 723 73.91 20.71 -5.82
C VAL A 723 74.27 21.26 -7.20
N ALA A 724 73.77 22.46 -7.50
CA ALA A 724 73.99 23.17 -8.74
C ALA A 724 74.33 24.62 -8.39
N PHE A 725 75.56 25.02 -8.69
CA PHE A 725 76.06 26.34 -8.32
C PHE A 725 75.41 27.45 -9.17
N ASP A 726 75.24 28.61 -8.55
CA ASP A 726 74.90 29.83 -9.28
C ASP A 726 76.08 30.25 -10.17
N GLY A 727 75.86 30.24 -11.49
CA GLY A 727 76.90 30.49 -12.50
C GLY A 727 77.45 31.93 -12.54
N ILE A 728 76.86 32.87 -11.79
CA ILE A 728 77.43 34.22 -11.61
C ILE A 728 78.31 34.23 -10.35
N LYS A 729 77.85 33.61 -9.26
CA LYS A 729 78.50 33.64 -7.93
C LYS A 729 79.64 32.62 -7.77
N ALA A 730 79.62 31.52 -8.53
CA ALA A 730 80.64 30.46 -8.52
C ALA A 730 80.90 29.97 -9.95
N THR A 731 81.49 30.87 -10.75
CA THR A 731 81.48 30.97 -12.23
C THR A 731 81.97 29.76 -13.03
N SER A 732 82.54 28.74 -12.37
CA SER A 732 83.04 27.51 -13.01
C SER A 732 83.04 26.30 -12.07
N GLY A 733 82.30 26.36 -10.96
CA GLY A 733 82.32 25.37 -9.90
C GLY A 733 81.51 24.10 -10.21
N THR A 734 81.99 22.94 -9.76
CA THR A 734 81.23 21.68 -9.81
C THR A 734 81.26 20.96 -8.45
N TYR A 735 80.18 20.24 -8.12
CA TYR A 735 80.11 19.40 -6.93
C TYR A 735 80.00 17.93 -7.32
N SER A 736 80.95 17.10 -6.88
CA SER A 736 80.96 15.66 -7.18
C SER A 736 81.54 14.86 -6.02
N ASN A 737 80.89 13.75 -5.66
CA ASN A 737 81.30 12.82 -4.60
C ASN A 737 81.68 13.46 -3.24
N GLY A 738 81.05 14.60 -2.88
CA GLY A 738 81.38 15.35 -1.66
C GLY A 738 82.49 16.39 -1.80
N TYR A 739 82.96 16.69 -3.01
CA TYR A 739 84.02 17.64 -3.31
C TYR A 739 83.50 18.80 -4.17
N CYS A 740 83.82 20.02 -3.74
CA CYS A 740 83.69 21.27 -4.47
C CYS A 740 84.95 21.48 -5.32
N ASN A 741 84.84 21.40 -6.64
CA ASN A 741 85.96 21.58 -7.56
C ASN A 741 85.85 22.93 -8.27
N ASN A 742 86.97 23.64 -8.42
CA ASN A 742 87.07 24.88 -9.21
C ASN A 742 86.07 25.99 -8.76
N VAL A 743 85.79 26.07 -7.46
CA VAL A 743 84.85 27.05 -6.89
C VAL A 743 85.58 28.36 -6.56
N SER A 744 85.12 29.46 -7.16
CA SER A 744 85.70 30.80 -7.02
C SER A 744 85.78 31.28 -5.56
N CYS A 745 84.79 30.91 -4.72
CA CYS A 745 84.76 31.23 -3.29
C CYS A 745 85.86 30.55 -2.44
N HIS A 746 86.63 29.63 -3.03
CA HIS A 746 87.79 28.98 -2.43
C HIS A 746 89.08 29.26 -3.24
N GLY A 747 89.14 30.42 -3.92
CA GLY A 747 90.29 30.85 -4.70
C GLY A 747 90.59 30.01 -5.95
N GLY A 748 89.66 29.13 -6.37
CA GLY A 748 89.93 28.17 -7.45
C GLY A 748 90.92 27.05 -7.08
N SER A 749 91.23 26.87 -5.79
CA SER A 749 92.35 26.05 -5.27
C SER A 749 92.17 24.52 -5.39
N GLY A 750 91.69 24.03 -6.54
CA GLY A 750 91.51 22.61 -6.82
C GLY A 750 90.22 22.01 -6.24
N SER A 751 90.35 20.83 -5.63
CA SER A 751 89.24 20.01 -5.12
C SER A 751 89.15 20.09 -3.60
N VAL A 752 88.15 20.80 -3.09
CA VAL A 752 87.92 21.01 -1.65
C VAL A 752 86.78 20.12 -1.17
N ARG A 753 87.05 19.24 -0.21
CA ARG A 753 86.04 18.34 0.36
C ARG A 753 85.07 19.10 1.29
N TRP A 754 83.77 18.88 1.10
CA TRP A 754 82.73 19.35 2.01
C TRP A 754 82.86 18.70 3.39
N GLY A 755 82.41 19.39 4.45
CA GLY A 755 82.58 18.97 5.84
C GLY A 755 83.98 19.18 6.45
N THR A 756 84.99 19.54 5.65
CA THR A 756 86.33 19.87 6.15
C THR A 756 86.31 21.19 6.93
N SER A 757 86.89 21.19 8.12
CA SER A 757 87.18 22.40 8.90
C SER A 757 88.56 22.96 8.56
N GLY A 758 88.76 24.28 8.75
CA GLY A 758 90.09 24.89 8.68
C GLY A 758 90.59 25.27 7.29
N LEU A 759 89.73 25.76 6.39
CA LEU A 759 90.21 26.59 5.28
C LEU A 759 90.97 27.80 5.86
N THR A 760 92.22 27.99 5.43
CA THR A 760 93.10 29.08 5.89
C THR A 760 93.18 30.17 4.83
N CYS A 761 93.85 31.29 5.15
CA CYS A 761 94.13 32.34 4.16
C CYS A 761 94.90 31.78 2.94
N ALA A 762 95.82 30.83 3.16
CA ALA A 762 96.56 30.16 2.09
C ALA A 762 95.68 29.26 1.21
N SER A 763 94.52 28.81 1.71
CA SER A 763 93.54 28.01 0.94
C SER A 763 92.75 28.83 -0.09
N CYS A 764 92.85 30.16 -0.07
CA CYS A 764 92.32 31.06 -1.10
C CYS A 764 93.42 31.89 -1.80
N HIS A 765 94.62 31.97 -1.21
CA HIS A 765 95.76 32.74 -1.72
C HIS A 765 97.02 31.87 -1.72
N GLY A 766 97.17 31.02 -2.74
CA GLY A 766 98.26 30.02 -2.83
C GLY A 766 99.70 30.58 -2.89
N THR A 767 99.88 31.90 -2.95
CA THR A 767 101.18 32.59 -3.03
C THR A 767 101.57 33.36 -1.75
N LEU A 768 100.81 33.26 -0.65
CA LEU A 768 101.14 33.94 0.62
C LEU A 768 102.47 33.49 1.26
N SER A 769 103.00 32.34 0.84
CA SER A 769 104.27 31.77 1.29
C SER A 769 105.47 32.14 0.41
N THR A 770 105.28 32.88 -0.69
CA THR A 770 106.35 33.20 -1.65
C THR A 770 106.42 34.70 -2.00
N GLY A 771 107.56 35.11 -2.55
CA GLY A 771 107.78 36.47 -3.07
C GLY A 771 107.54 37.60 -2.07
N ALA A 772 106.96 38.71 -2.55
CA ALA A 772 106.68 39.89 -1.74
C ALA A 772 105.57 39.68 -0.70
N HIS A 773 104.64 38.73 -0.92
CA HIS A 773 103.58 38.43 0.05
C HIS A 773 104.13 37.82 1.34
N ALA A 774 105.08 36.89 1.23
CA ALA A 774 105.71 36.25 2.39
C ALA A 774 106.28 37.27 3.40
N LYS A 775 106.85 38.38 2.92
CA LYS A 775 107.38 39.47 3.76
C LYS A 775 106.29 40.24 4.53
N HIS A 776 105.08 40.30 4.02
CA HIS A 776 103.96 41.04 4.61
C HIS A 776 103.05 40.16 5.47
N THR A 777 102.83 38.90 5.10
CA THR A 777 101.89 38.00 5.79
C THR A 777 102.53 36.91 6.64
N GLY A 778 103.78 36.53 6.39
CA GLY A 778 104.43 35.41 7.08
C GLY A 778 104.48 35.54 8.60
N ALA A 779 104.82 36.74 9.11
CA ALA A 779 104.91 37.01 10.54
C ALA A 779 103.54 37.01 11.27
N TYR A 780 102.44 37.23 10.56
CA TYR A 780 101.09 37.21 11.12
C TYR A 780 100.48 35.80 11.09
N LEU A 781 100.71 35.07 10.00
CA LEU A 781 100.31 33.66 9.86
C LEU A 781 101.00 32.78 10.92
N ALA A 782 102.30 32.98 11.16
CA ALA A 782 103.05 32.28 12.21
C ALA A 782 102.59 32.59 13.65
N ARG A 783 101.72 33.60 13.84
CA ARG A 783 101.18 34.03 15.14
C ARG A 783 99.66 33.81 15.27
N GLY A 784 99.06 33.07 14.34
CA GLY A 784 97.64 32.67 14.40
C GLY A 784 96.62 33.80 14.22
N LEU A 785 97.03 34.96 13.73
CA LEU A 785 96.15 36.13 13.57
C LEU A 785 95.26 36.00 12.33
N THR A 786 93.95 35.90 12.54
CA THR A 786 92.91 35.67 11.51
C THR A 786 92.08 36.92 11.18
N ALA A 787 92.68 38.11 11.30
CA ALA A 787 92.01 39.38 11.02
C ALA A 787 92.08 39.77 9.53
N TYR A 788 90.94 40.19 8.97
CA TYR A 788 90.85 40.66 7.57
C TYR A 788 91.34 42.11 7.46
N LEU A 789 92.64 42.30 7.21
CA LEU A 789 93.21 43.62 6.94
C LEU A 789 92.85 44.07 5.51
N ASN A 790 92.15 45.19 5.37
CA ASN A 790 91.82 45.81 4.09
C ASN A 790 93.07 46.46 3.45
N MET A 791 93.99 45.62 2.98
CA MET A 791 95.08 46.02 2.08
C MET A 791 94.48 46.12 0.67
N THR A 792 94.20 47.35 0.21
CA THR A 792 93.67 47.59 -1.14
C THR A 792 94.63 47.05 -2.20
N ALA A 793 94.16 46.14 -3.04
CA ALA A 793 94.98 45.48 -4.04
C ALA A 793 95.45 46.47 -5.12
N ASN A 794 96.77 46.65 -5.25
CA ASN A 794 97.35 47.21 -6.47
C ASN A 794 97.18 46.20 -7.61
N ILE A 795 96.52 46.62 -8.68
CA ILE A 795 96.36 45.83 -9.90
C ILE A 795 97.68 45.88 -10.67
N SER A 796 98.43 44.77 -10.69
CA SER A 796 99.48 44.56 -11.69
C SER A 796 98.82 44.13 -13.00
N PRO A 797 98.97 44.87 -14.12
CA PRO A 797 98.48 44.42 -15.41
C PRO A 797 99.28 43.21 -15.92
N SER A 798 98.64 42.37 -16.73
CA SER A 798 99.23 41.16 -17.30
C SER A 798 100.05 41.47 -18.56
N SER A 799 101.34 41.12 -18.56
CA SER A 799 102.18 41.02 -19.78
C SER A 799 103.45 40.22 -19.49
N GLY A 800 103.67 39.13 -20.23
CA GLY A 800 104.80 38.20 -20.05
C GLY A 800 104.32 36.77 -19.83
#